data_AF-A0A2V8D5T7-F1
#
_entry.id   AF-A0A2V8D5T7-F1
#
_cell.length_a   1.000
_cell.length_b   1.000
_cell.length_c   1.000
_cell.angle_alpha   90.00
_cell.angle_beta   90.00
_cell.angle_gamma   90.00
#
_symmetry.space_group_name_H-M   'P 1'
#
loop_
_entity.id
_entity.type
_entity.pdbx_description
1 polymer ?
#
loop_
_entity_poly.entity_id
_entity_poly.type
_entity_poly.pdbx_seq_one_letter_code
_entity_poly.pdbx_strand_id
1 'polypeptide(L)'
;MIGPFRGGRVNGVSGVAGQPNTFYFGSVGGGVWKTTNAGRTWLPIFDSQPIASIGAIAVASSNPNVVYVGTGEADMRSQISYGNGVYKSTDAGRTWTHLGLDNTRQIGKVIIHPQNPDVVFVAALGHVYGANPDRGVYRSRDGGATWQKVLFKSNDVGAIDLAFDPGDSQTIYASLWNTRRPPWSIYPPSYGPGSGLYKSTDGGANWHQLTSGLPADGVGRIGIAAAPSNRSRLYAIVDSKEGGLFRSDDAGATWSKASGDSRIWGRGWYFGKVAVDPKNQDLVYVSNTGVYRSRDGGRTFGEPFKGSPGGDDYHQLWIDPADGNRMILGGDQGAVVTVEGLSEHPTWSSWLNQPTAQIYRIAPDNAFPYWVTGAQQDSGAMRVRTRGRFAGITMRDWEPACAGGEAGYTAPDPLNPDILFGGTVTRCNVQTGKTDNVSPEVDLPTPARHTWTVPLVFSPADPHALYFSDQYLFKTTDGGNHWTRISEDMTRENPGVPPNLDAATAADAPPFQRRGVIYTIAPSSVRAPLLWIGTDDGYIHVTQDDGKTWTNVTPRELSGWSKVVMLEASHFDANEAYAAIDRHRLEDNEPYIYRTRDGGRSWEKITAGLPGGVYLQTVKEDPKRRGLLVAGTELGVFVSFNDGDNWQSLQLNLPPCSMRDLAFHENDLIVATHGRSVWVLDDIGALRQITAEVAAAGAHLFRPADAFILPPGTDDGTPTQKDEPEAENPPTGAIIDYYLKSAPNGPVTIEILNASGAAVRRFSSSDPVAPVNVNTLAVNAVWQRALEPPSAAAGMHRFVWDLRPDPPPGGRGRGGRGGGGGGGGGRGGPPPVAPGAFSVKLTVNGQSYTQPVTVKVDPRERSR
;
A
#
# COMPACT_ATOMS: atom_id res chain seq x y z
N MET A 1 1.52 4.82 11.75
CA MET A 1 2.26 3.81 10.96
C MET A 1 3.15 3.03 11.90
N ILE A 2 3.28 1.71 11.74
CA ILE A 2 4.19 0.87 12.54
C ILE A 2 5.26 0.14 11.71
N GLY A 3 5.15 0.14 10.38
CA GLY A 3 6.12 -0.54 9.50
C GLY A 3 5.49 -1.67 8.68
N PRO A 4 6.30 -2.44 7.92
CA PRO A 4 7.75 -2.42 7.93
C PRO A 4 8.28 -1.21 7.14
N PHE A 5 9.53 -0.82 7.39
CA PHE A 5 10.22 0.23 6.61
C PHE A 5 10.85 -0.33 5.34
N ARG A 6 10.18 -1.32 4.75
CA ARG A 6 10.63 -2.09 3.59
C ARG A 6 9.87 -1.63 2.35
N GLY A 7 10.59 -1.34 1.29
CA GLY A 7 10.00 -0.80 0.07
C GLY A 7 9.05 -1.77 -0.63
N GLY A 8 8.09 -1.19 -1.33
CA GLY A 8 7.26 -1.86 -2.33
C GLY A 8 7.53 -1.31 -3.73
N ARG A 9 6.74 -1.74 -4.70
CA ARG A 9 7.08 -1.57 -6.12
C ARG A 9 7.17 -0.12 -6.60
N VAL A 10 8.16 0.13 -7.46
CA VAL A 10 8.50 1.43 -8.04
C VAL A 10 8.62 1.35 -9.55
N ASN A 11 7.81 2.16 -10.25
CA ASN A 11 7.79 2.19 -11.72
C ASN A 11 8.39 3.47 -12.32
N GLY A 12 8.48 4.54 -11.54
CA GLY A 12 9.07 5.81 -11.96
C GLY A 12 10.29 6.14 -11.12
N VAL A 13 11.43 6.39 -11.76
CA VAL A 13 12.62 6.93 -11.10
C VAL A 13 13.24 8.03 -11.94
N SER A 14 13.82 9.03 -11.28
CA SER A 14 14.55 10.11 -11.94
C SER A 14 15.61 10.67 -11.01
N GLY A 15 16.82 10.88 -11.52
CA GLY A 15 17.82 11.72 -10.87
C GLY A 15 17.75 13.16 -11.37
N VAL A 16 18.58 14.02 -10.79
CA VAL A 16 18.64 15.44 -11.17
C VAL A 16 20.00 15.76 -11.77
N ALA A 17 20.01 16.13 -13.05
CA ALA A 17 21.24 16.56 -13.72
C ALA A 17 21.88 17.74 -12.96
N GLY A 18 23.17 17.62 -12.65
CA GLY A 18 23.91 18.63 -11.87
C GLY A 18 23.71 18.60 -10.36
N GLN A 19 22.85 17.71 -9.82
CA GLN A 19 22.69 17.51 -8.36
C GLN A 19 22.99 16.04 -7.99
N PRO A 20 24.27 15.70 -7.72
CA PRO A 20 24.76 14.31 -7.61
C PRO A 20 23.98 13.38 -6.68
N ASN A 21 23.39 13.95 -5.62
CA ASN A 21 22.81 13.20 -4.52
C ASN A 21 21.27 13.25 -4.51
N THR A 22 20.66 13.89 -5.51
CA THR A 22 19.22 14.14 -5.54
C THR A 22 18.53 13.21 -6.52
N PHE A 23 17.60 12.43 -5.99
CA PHE A 23 16.80 11.48 -6.76
C PHE A 23 15.35 11.47 -6.29
N TYR A 24 14.49 11.00 -7.18
CA TYR A 24 13.06 10.85 -6.98
C TYR A 24 12.64 9.43 -7.38
N PHE A 25 11.66 8.89 -6.66
CA PHE A 25 10.93 7.72 -7.13
C PHE A 25 9.43 7.88 -6.92
N GLY A 26 8.67 7.17 -7.76
CA GLY A 26 7.23 7.05 -7.72
C GLY A 26 6.85 5.61 -7.45
N SER A 27 6.22 5.36 -6.31
CA SER A 27 5.69 4.05 -5.96
C SER A 27 4.33 3.83 -6.63
N VAL A 28 4.05 2.60 -7.03
CA VAL A 28 2.79 2.23 -7.72
C VAL A 28 1.53 2.36 -6.85
N GLY A 29 1.69 2.56 -5.53
CA GLY A 29 0.60 2.83 -4.58
C GLY A 29 1.01 3.65 -3.36
N GLY A 30 2.23 4.21 -3.36
CA GLY A 30 2.85 4.86 -2.20
C GLY A 30 3.27 6.31 -2.43
N GLY A 31 2.88 6.93 -3.55
CA GLY A 31 3.16 8.33 -3.86
C GLY A 31 4.59 8.60 -4.34
N VAL A 32 4.99 9.87 -4.30
CA VAL A 32 6.31 10.33 -4.75
C VAL A 32 7.22 10.61 -3.57
N TRP A 33 8.47 10.17 -3.70
CA TRP A 33 9.51 10.26 -2.69
C TRP A 33 10.74 10.95 -3.24
N LYS A 34 11.45 11.66 -2.36
CA LYS A 34 12.67 12.39 -2.69
C LYS A 34 13.79 12.06 -1.72
N THR A 35 15.01 11.92 -2.24
CA THR A 35 16.25 11.89 -1.47
C THR A 35 17.18 13.02 -1.90
N THR A 36 18.01 13.50 -0.98
CA THR A 36 19.12 14.45 -1.27
C THR A 36 20.46 13.92 -0.77
N ASN A 37 20.53 12.64 -0.41
CA ASN A 37 21.70 11.97 0.14
C ASN A 37 21.90 10.59 -0.52
N ALA A 38 21.64 10.50 -1.82
CA ALA A 38 21.87 9.32 -2.64
C ALA A 38 21.19 8.05 -2.12
N GLY A 39 19.93 8.17 -1.68
CA GLY A 39 19.09 7.04 -1.30
C GLY A 39 19.33 6.52 0.12
N ARG A 40 20.11 7.23 0.94
CA ARG A 40 20.24 6.90 2.37
C ARG A 40 18.93 7.11 3.11
N THR A 41 18.25 8.24 2.88
CA THR A 41 16.90 8.49 3.38
C THR A 41 15.98 9.07 2.32
N TRP A 42 14.68 8.79 2.47
CA TRP A 42 13.63 9.16 1.53
C TRP A 42 12.51 9.90 2.26
N LEU A 43 12.06 11.02 1.70
CA LEU A 43 10.96 11.83 2.23
C LEU A 43 9.74 11.71 1.30
N PRO A 44 8.53 11.43 1.83
CA PRO A 44 7.32 11.47 1.03
C PRO A 44 7.00 12.94 0.73
N ILE A 45 6.73 13.24 -0.53
CA ILE A 45 6.46 14.61 -1.00
C ILE A 45 5.13 14.71 -1.76
N PHE A 46 4.28 13.68 -1.70
CA PHE A 46 3.01 13.59 -2.43
C PHE A 46 1.81 13.20 -1.55
N ASP A 47 2.02 13.03 -0.23
CA ASP A 47 0.99 12.51 0.69
C ASP A 47 -0.25 13.45 0.83
N SER A 48 -0.16 14.70 0.37
CA SER A 48 -1.27 15.66 0.33
C SER A 48 -2.14 15.60 -0.93
N GLN A 49 -1.76 14.78 -1.92
CA GLN A 49 -2.49 14.65 -3.18
C GLN A 49 -3.53 13.52 -3.08
N PRO A 50 -4.65 13.59 -3.82
CA PRO A 50 -5.77 12.64 -3.67
C PRO A 50 -5.51 11.26 -4.29
N ILE A 51 -4.29 10.97 -4.74
CA ILE A 51 -3.90 9.72 -5.40
C ILE A 51 -2.46 9.37 -5.03
N ALA A 52 -2.14 8.08 -4.97
CA ALA A 52 -0.78 7.60 -4.68
C ALA A 52 -0.22 6.61 -5.70
N SER A 53 -1.01 6.20 -6.70
CA SER A 53 -0.49 5.37 -7.78
C SER A 53 0.33 6.21 -8.74
N ILE A 54 1.63 5.91 -8.87
CA ILE A 54 2.55 6.63 -9.75
C ILE A 54 3.08 5.70 -10.85
N GLY A 55 2.89 6.09 -12.12
CA GLY A 55 3.39 5.36 -13.28
C GLY A 55 4.65 5.97 -13.88
N ALA A 56 4.83 7.29 -13.77
CA ALA A 56 5.97 7.99 -14.37
C ALA A 56 6.40 9.23 -13.59
N ILE A 57 7.70 9.51 -13.58
CA ILE A 57 8.29 10.75 -13.05
C ILE A 57 9.34 11.26 -14.04
N ALA A 58 9.34 12.58 -14.28
CA ALA A 58 10.39 13.25 -15.04
C ALA A 58 10.76 14.57 -14.37
N VAL A 59 12.08 14.83 -14.25
CA VAL A 59 12.63 16.12 -13.83
C VAL A 59 13.18 16.83 -15.05
N ALA A 60 12.88 18.12 -15.22
CA ALA A 60 13.36 18.89 -16.36
C ALA A 60 14.88 19.14 -16.25
N SER A 61 15.65 18.74 -17.27
CA SER A 61 17.11 19.01 -17.32
C SER A 61 17.45 20.50 -17.41
N SER A 62 16.53 21.32 -17.96
CA SER A 62 16.66 22.77 -18.07
C SER A 62 16.31 23.51 -16.77
N ASN A 63 15.56 22.90 -15.86
CA ASN A 63 15.19 23.49 -14.58
C ASN A 63 14.87 22.40 -13.54
N PRO A 64 15.83 22.07 -12.64
CA PRO A 64 15.65 21.06 -11.60
C PRO A 64 14.48 21.25 -10.63
N ASN A 65 13.88 22.45 -10.58
CA ASN A 65 12.70 22.68 -9.75
C ASN A 65 11.40 22.19 -10.41
N VAL A 66 11.42 21.97 -11.73
CA VAL A 66 10.25 21.50 -12.48
C VAL A 66 10.23 19.98 -12.52
N VAL A 67 9.22 19.40 -11.89
CA VAL A 67 8.99 17.96 -11.82
C VAL A 67 7.59 17.66 -12.35
N TYR A 68 7.48 16.71 -13.27
CA TYR A 68 6.20 16.18 -13.74
C TYR A 68 6.01 14.75 -13.25
N VAL A 69 4.78 14.44 -12.86
CA VAL A 69 4.37 13.13 -12.35
C VAL A 69 3.15 12.68 -13.13
N GLY A 70 3.27 11.54 -13.79
CA GLY A 70 2.15 10.81 -14.39
C GLY A 70 1.64 9.78 -13.39
N THR A 71 0.37 9.90 -13.01
CA THR A 71 -0.24 8.97 -12.05
C THR A 71 -0.81 7.75 -12.76
N GLY A 72 -0.96 6.66 -12.00
CA GLY A 72 -1.48 5.38 -12.44
C GLY A 72 -0.41 4.43 -12.96
N GLU A 73 -0.28 3.30 -12.29
CA GLU A 73 0.62 2.22 -12.66
C GLU A 73 0.34 1.71 -14.08
N ALA A 74 1.40 1.54 -14.87
CA ALA A 74 1.29 1.07 -16.26
C ALA A 74 1.74 -0.39 -16.49
N ASP A 75 2.20 -1.09 -15.44
CA ASP A 75 2.58 -2.49 -15.53
C ASP A 75 1.39 -3.40 -15.26
N MET A 76 0.84 -4.01 -16.30
CA MET A 76 -0.44 -4.68 -16.22
C MET A 76 -0.42 -6.00 -15.46
N ARG A 77 -0.74 -5.96 -14.16
CA ARG A 77 -0.96 -7.14 -13.29
C ARG A 77 -2.28 -7.10 -12.52
N SER A 78 -2.60 -8.21 -11.83
CA SER A 78 -3.82 -8.46 -11.02
C SER A 78 -4.26 -7.33 -10.08
N GLN A 79 -3.30 -6.61 -9.51
CA GLN A 79 -3.49 -5.67 -8.40
C GLN A 79 -3.11 -4.23 -8.77
N ILE A 80 -3.16 -3.92 -10.07
CA ILE A 80 -2.91 -2.60 -10.63
C ILE A 80 -3.89 -1.55 -10.08
N SER A 81 -3.36 -0.39 -9.67
CA SER A 81 -4.14 0.76 -9.19
C SER A 81 -4.25 1.83 -10.28
N TYR A 82 -5.29 2.66 -10.23
CA TYR A 82 -5.52 3.73 -11.22
C TYR A 82 -4.88 5.05 -10.80
N GLY A 83 -4.57 5.91 -11.78
CA GLY A 83 -4.22 7.31 -11.57
C GLY A 83 -5.36 8.26 -11.88
N ASN A 84 -5.13 9.55 -11.64
CA ASN A 84 -6.02 10.65 -11.99
C ASN A 84 -5.32 11.75 -12.79
N GLY A 85 -4.41 11.38 -13.69
CA GLY A 85 -3.78 12.31 -14.64
C GLY A 85 -2.38 12.77 -14.24
N VAL A 86 -2.04 14.01 -14.59
CA VAL A 86 -0.69 14.57 -14.48
C VAL A 86 -0.61 15.65 -13.40
N TYR A 87 0.51 15.68 -12.66
CA TYR A 87 0.85 16.74 -11.72
C TYR A 87 2.18 17.39 -12.09
N LYS A 88 2.31 18.69 -11.79
CA LYS A 88 3.55 19.46 -11.91
C LYS A 88 3.90 20.10 -10.58
N SER A 89 5.18 20.05 -10.24
CA SER A 89 5.78 20.91 -9.23
C SER A 89 6.73 21.89 -9.90
N THR A 90 6.83 23.11 -9.39
CA THR A 90 7.81 24.13 -9.81
C THR A 90 8.77 24.52 -8.69
N ASP A 91 8.73 23.80 -7.56
CA ASP A 91 9.54 24.04 -6.37
C ASP A 91 10.21 22.75 -5.86
N ALA A 92 10.53 21.85 -6.79
CA ALA A 92 11.23 20.58 -6.57
C ALA A 92 10.47 19.58 -5.68
N GLY A 93 9.13 19.64 -5.72
CA GLY A 93 8.21 18.70 -5.09
C GLY A 93 7.59 19.18 -3.77
N ARG A 94 7.73 20.45 -3.39
CA ARG A 94 7.12 20.96 -2.14
C ARG A 94 5.63 21.24 -2.32
N THR A 95 5.25 21.74 -3.49
CA THR A 95 3.86 21.95 -3.90
C THR A 95 3.59 21.35 -5.27
N TRP A 96 2.34 20.99 -5.52
CA TRP A 96 1.89 20.32 -6.73
C TRP A 96 0.66 21.01 -7.31
N THR A 97 0.59 21.04 -8.63
CA THR A 97 -0.56 21.48 -9.41
C THR A 97 -1.04 20.32 -10.26
N HIS A 98 -2.32 19.98 -10.16
CA HIS A 98 -2.97 19.00 -11.03
C HIS A 98 -3.24 19.61 -12.42
N LEU A 99 -2.95 18.86 -13.48
CA LEU A 99 -2.90 19.32 -14.87
C LEU A 99 -3.90 18.60 -15.78
N GLY A 100 -4.87 17.88 -15.22
CA GLY A 100 -5.85 17.09 -15.97
C GLY A 100 -5.29 15.77 -16.52
N LEU A 101 -5.92 15.27 -17.59
CA LEU A 101 -5.77 13.91 -18.13
C LEU A 101 -6.34 12.81 -17.22
N ASP A 102 -7.34 13.12 -16.41
CA ASP A 102 -7.85 12.23 -15.36
C ASP A 102 -8.32 10.87 -15.88
N ASN A 103 -9.01 10.87 -17.03
CA ASN A 103 -9.52 9.66 -17.69
C ASN A 103 -8.44 8.84 -18.43
N THR A 104 -7.17 9.24 -18.43
CA THR A 104 -6.12 8.35 -18.94
C THR A 104 -5.91 7.17 -18.00
N ARG A 105 -6.18 7.35 -16.70
CA ARG A 105 -5.90 6.42 -15.60
C ARG A 105 -4.44 6.01 -15.50
N GLN A 106 -3.91 5.26 -16.48
CA GLN A 106 -2.52 4.79 -16.49
C GLN A 106 -1.62 5.60 -17.41
N ILE A 107 -0.55 6.15 -16.84
CA ILE A 107 0.48 6.91 -17.55
C ILE A 107 1.82 6.19 -17.45
N GLY A 108 2.30 5.64 -18.55
CA GLY A 108 3.53 4.84 -18.59
C GLY A 108 4.81 5.64 -18.75
N LYS A 109 4.72 6.87 -19.28
CA LYS A 109 5.90 7.71 -19.52
C LYS A 109 5.55 9.20 -19.57
N VAL A 110 6.46 10.00 -19.02
CA VAL A 110 6.52 11.46 -19.23
C VAL A 110 7.92 11.80 -19.72
N ILE A 111 8.03 12.59 -20.79
CA ILE A 111 9.31 13.15 -21.25
C ILE A 111 9.17 14.67 -21.41
N ILE A 112 10.21 15.39 -21.01
CA ILE A 112 10.24 16.86 -20.98
C ILE A 112 11.30 17.32 -21.98
N HIS A 113 10.99 18.35 -22.77
CA HIS A 113 11.93 18.89 -23.74
C HIS A 113 13.20 19.43 -23.02
N PRO A 114 14.41 19.04 -23.49
CA PRO A 114 15.63 19.21 -22.70
C PRO A 114 16.01 20.67 -22.43
N GLN A 115 15.59 21.61 -23.30
CA GLN A 115 15.84 23.05 -23.15
C GLN A 115 14.60 23.88 -22.78
N ASN A 116 13.40 23.29 -22.71
CA ASN A 116 12.18 24.03 -22.40
C ASN A 116 11.22 23.17 -21.56
N PRO A 117 11.08 23.45 -20.25
CA PRO A 117 10.27 22.62 -19.37
C PRO A 117 8.76 22.70 -19.66
N ASP A 118 8.32 23.64 -20.51
CA ASP A 118 6.90 23.79 -20.86
C ASP A 118 6.46 22.92 -22.04
N VAL A 119 7.41 22.30 -22.76
CA VAL A 119 7.11 21.32 -23.81
C VAL A 119 7.24 19.91 -23.22
N VAL A 120 6.12 19.22 -23.06
CA VAL A 120 6.04 17.92 -22.37
C VAL A 120 5.20 16.94 -23.16
N PHE A 121 5.60 15.68 -23.18
CA PHE A 121 4.82 14.58 -23.77
C PHE A 121 4.48 13.53 -22.72
N VAL A 122 3.30 12.94 -22.87
CA VAL A 122 2.74 11.92 -21.98
C VAL A 122 2.30 10.71 -22.79
N ALA A 123 2.73 9.52 -22.38
CA ALA A 123 2.24 8.24 -22.90
C ALA A 123 1.11 7.72 -22.01
N ALA A 124 -0.12 7.80 -22.51
CA ALA A 124 -1.31 7.32 -21.81
C ALA A 124 -1.68 5.93 -22.32
N LEU A 125 -1.55 4.93 -21.44
CA LEU A 125 -1.95 3.56 -21.75
C LEU A 125 -3.47 3.44 -21.76
N GLY A 126 -4.17 4.14 -20.86
CA GLY A 126 -5.63 4.10 -20.76
C GLY A 126 -6.16 3.15 -19.69
N HIS A 127 -7.45 2.87 -19.77
CA HIS A 127 -8.16 1.99 -18.86
C HIS A 127 -7.74 0.53 -19.05
N VAL A 128 -7.25 -0.14 -18.03
CA VAL A 128 -6.71 -1.52 -18.20
C VAL A 128 -7.78 -2.60 -18.32
N TYR A 129 -9.04 -2.29 -17.98
CA TYR A 129 -10.16 -3.22 -18.06
C TYR A 129 -11.13 -2.90 -19.21
N GLY A 130 -10.91 -1.86 -20.01
CA GLY A 130 -11.86 -1.49 -21.05
C GLY A 130 -11.31 -0.58 -22.13
N ALA A 131 -12.12 -0.39 -23.17
CA ALA A 131 -11.86 0.63 -24.18
C ALA A 131 -11.99 2.02 -23.56
N ASN A 132 -11.12 2.97 -23.93
CA ASN A 132 -11.32 4.36 -23.58
C ASN A 132 -10.74 5.30 -24.65
N PRO A 133 -11.39 6.44 -24.92
CA PRO A 133 -10.94 7.37 -25.95
C PRO A 133 -9.67 8.12 -25.55
N ASP A 134 -9.32 8.15 -24.26
CA ASP A 134 -8.20 8.94 -23.73
C ASP A 134 -6.83 8.28 -23.86
N ARG A 135 -6.73 7.17 -24.58
CA ARG A 135 -5.47 6.51 -24.95
C ARG A 135 -4.62 7.35 -25.91
N GLY A 136 -3.31 7.13 -25.90
CA GLY A 136 -2.38 7.66 -26.91
C GLY A 136 -1.31 8.59 -26.35
N VAL A 137 -0.69 9.38 -27.23
CA VAL A 137 0.33 10.36 -26.85
C VAL A 137 -0.28 11.74 -26.76
N TYR A 138 -0.04 12.43 -25.64
CA TYR A 138 -0.40 13.83 -25.45
C TYR A 138 0.84 14.71 -25.47
N ARG A 139 0.68 15.93 -25.95
CA ARG A 139 1.70 16.99 -25.94
C ARG A 139 1.12 18.25 -25.32
N SER A 140 1.90 18.88 -24.44
CA SER A 140 1.70 20.26 -24.03
C SER A 140 2.86 21.13 -24.51
N ARG A 141 2.59 22.42 -24.72
CA ARG A 141 3.58 23.47 -25.05
C ARG A 141 3.53 24.66 -24.08
N ASP A 142 2.69 24.57 -23.06
CA ASP A 142 2.43 25.62 -22.06
C ASP A 142 2.59 25.06 -20.63
N GLY A 143 3.41 24.03 -20.49
CA GLY A 143 3.73 23.43 -19.20
C GLY A 143 2.61 22.60 -18.59
N GLY A 144 1.64 22.17 -19.38
CA GLY A 144 0.54 21.29 -18.98
C GLY A 144 -0.78 22.02 -18.71
N ALA A 145 -0.86 23.32 -19.01
CA ALA A 145 -2.12 24.05 -18.93
C ALA A 145 -3.11 23.59 -20.01
N THR A 146 -2.61 23.21 -21.19
CA THR A 146 -3.39 22.55 -22.23
C THR A 146 -2.67 21.33 -22.79
N TRP A 147 -3.46 20.35 -23.24
CA TRP A 147 -2.97 19.10 -23.83
C TRP A 147 -3.58 18.86 -25.20
N GLN A 148 -2.73 18.49 -26.16
CA GLN A 148 -3.14 18.02 -27.48
C GLN A 148 -2.84 16.53 -27.61
N LYS A 149 -3.85 15.73 -27.99
CA LYS A 149 -3.66 14.33 -28.39
C LYS A 149 -3.02 14.30 -29.77
N VAL A 150 -1.78 13.81 -29.85
CA VAL A 150 -0.93 13.90 -31.05
C VAL A 150 -0.67 12.56 -31.72
N LEU A 151 -0.87 11.43 -31.02
CA LEU A 151 -0.86 10.09 -31.61
C LEU A 151 -1.98 9.27 -30.99
N PHE A 152 -2.89 8.78 -31.83
CA PHE A 152 -4.04 7.97 -31.43
C PHE A 152 -4.37 6.97 -32.54
N LYS A 153 -4.68 5.73 -32.16
CA LYS A 153 -4.97 4.65 -33.12
C LYS A 153 -6.42 4.16 -33.00
N SER A 154 -6.84 3.80 -31.79
CA SER A 154 -8.22 3.44 -31.43
C SER A 154 -8.41 3.51 -29.92
N ASN A 155 -9.61 3.23 -29.45
CA ASN A 155 -9.92 3.13 -28.02
C ASN A 155 -9.30 1.89 -27.33
N ASP A 156 -8.67 0.99 -28.09
CA ASP A 156 -8.04 -0.25 -27.60
C ASP A 156 -6.51 -0.13 -27.48
N VAL A 157 -5.91 0.88 -28.14
CA VAL A 157 -4.45 0.99 -28.32
C VAL A 157 -3.92 2.21 -27.57
N GLY A 158 -3.18 1.98 -26.48
CA GLY A 158 -2.55 2.99 -25.65
C GLY A 158 -1.10 3.27 -26.01
N ALA A 159 -0.51 4.34 -25.46
CA ALA A 159 0.93 4.58 -25.52
C ALA A 159 1.60 4.19 -24.20
N ILE A 160 2.76 3.53 -24.27
CA ILE A 160 3.44 2.99 -23.07
C ILE A 160 4.85 3.53 -22.85
N ASP A 161 5.56 3.94 -23.91
CA ASP A 161 6.92 4.48 -23.80
C ASP A 161 7.20 5.57 -24.84
N LEU A 162 8.13 6.46 -24.52
CA LEU A 162 8.53 7.63 -25.31
C LEU A 162 10.03 7.90 -25.15
N ALA A 163 10.66 8.33 -26.24
CA ALA A 163 12.03 8.84 -26.24
C ALA A 163 12.19 10.02 -27.20
N PHE A 164 12.93 11.05 -26.79
CA PHE A 164 13.45 12.05 -27.72
C PHE A 164 14.69 11.51 -28.43
N ASP A 165 14.94 12.00 -29.64
CA ASP A 165 16.30 12.03 -30.16
C ASP A 165 17.14 13.01 -29.28
N PRO A 166 18.29 12.57 -28.71
CA PRO A 166 19.11 13.36 -27.79
C PRO A 166 19.65 14.68 -28.35
N GLY A 167 19.72 14.84 -29.68
CA GLY A 167 20.19 16.07 -30.31
C GLY A 167 19.20 16.70 -31.30
N ASP A 168 17.96 16.21 -31.34
CA ASP A 168 16.85 16.85 -32.06
C ASP A 168 15.50 16.52 -31.41
N SER A 169 15.01 17.38 -30.53
CA SER A 169 13.72 17.16 -29.86
C SER A 169 12.49 17.37 -30.75
N GLN A 170 12.66 17.66 -32.06
CA GLN A 170 11.58 17.47 -33.04
C GLN A 170 11.40 16.00 -33.42
N THR A 171 12.44 15.20 -33.28
CA THR A 171 12.40 13.77 -33.50
C THR A 171 12.02 13.03 -32.21
N ILE A 172 10.90 12.28 -32.27
CA ILE A 172 10.31 11.59 -31.12
C ILE A 172 9.93 10.18 -31.53
N TYR A 173 10.21 9.22 -30.67
CA TYR A 173 9.80 7.83 -30.81
C TYR A 173 8.71 7.51 -29.79
N ALA A 174 7.68 6.78 -30.21
CA ALA A 174 6.57 6.37 -29.36
C ALA A 174 6.23 4.89 -29.56
N SER A 175 5.99 4.20 -28.45
CA SER A 175 5.52 2.81 -28.42
C SER A 175 4.02 2.78 -28.13
N LEU A 176 3.25 2.17 -29.02
CA LEU A 176 1.83 1.88 -28.80
C LEU A 176 1.63 0.40 -28.45
N TRP A 177 0.70 0.12 -27.56
CA TRP A 177 0.40 -1.21 -27.06
C TRP A 177 -1.12 -1.42 -26.92
N ASN A 178 -1.61 -2.50 -27.53
CA ASN A 178 -2.97 -2.98 -27.36
C ASN A 178 -2.99 -4.12 -26.34
N THR A 179 -3.72 -3.90 -25.25
CA THR A 179 -3.83 -4.88 -24.16
C THR A 179 -4.99 -4.51 -23.23
N ARG A 180 -5.66 -5.54 -22.71
CA ARG A 180 -6.66 -5.45 -21.64
C ARG A 180 -6.48 -6.59 -20.65
N ARG A 181 -6.93 -6.36 -19.42
CA ARG A 181 -6.94 -7.36 -18.37
C ARG A 181 -8.29 -8.06 -18.29
N PRO A 182 -8.33 -9.40 -18.39
CA PRO A 182 -9.53 -10.14 -18.05
C PRO A 182 -9.63 -10.36 -16.53
N PRO A 183 -10.85 -10.53 -15.97
CA PRO A 183 -11.03 -10.82 -14.54
C PRO A 183 -10.45 -12.16 -14.06
N TRP A 184 -10.24 -13.13 -14.96
CA TRP A 184 -9.84 -14.51 -14.63
C TRP A 184 -8.33 -14.77 -14.69
N SER A 185 -7.51 -13.79 -15.09
CA SER A 185 -6.07 -14.01 -15.22
C SER A 185 -5.29 -13.02 -14.37
N ILE A 186 -4.15 -13.46 -13.84
CA ILE A 186 -3.21 -12.59 -13.13
C ILE A 186 -2.55 -11.62 -14.11
N TYR A 187 -2.23 -12.11 -15.32
CA TYR A 187 -1.54 -11.35 -16.37
C TYR A 187 -2.41 -11.23 -17.64
N PRO A 188 -2.35 -10.10 -18.36
CA PRO A 188 -3.07 -9.96 -19.62
C PRO A 188 -2.42 -10.78 -20.74
N PRO A 189 -3.15 -11.04 -21.83
CA PRO A 189 -2.53 -11.33 -23.11
C PRO A 189 -1.59 -10.19 -23.50
N SER A 190 -0.38 -10.54 -23.94
CA SER A 190 0.68 -9.58 -24.25
C SER A 190 0.56 -8.96 -25.63
N TYR A 191 -0.24 -9.55 -26.52
CA TYR A 191 -0.27 -9.22 -27.95
C TYR A 191 -1.66 -8.78 -28.39
N GLY A 192 -1.73 -7.68 -29.12
CA GLY A 192 -2.98 -7.16 -29.66
C GLY A 192 -2.75 -6.33 -30.93
N PRO A 193 -3.76 -6.24 -31.82
CA PRO A 193 -3.63 -5.52 -33.08
C PRO A 193 -3.41 -4.02 -32.85
N GLY A 194 -2.53 -3.40 -33.66
CA GLY A 194 -2.24 -1.97 -33.61
C GLY A 194 -1.06 -1.57 -32.70
N SER A 195 -0.49 -2.52 -31.94
CA SER A 195 0.78 -2.32 -31.24
C SER A 195 1.93 -2.04 -32.22
N GLY A 196 2.94 -1.28 -31.80
CA GLY A 196 4.12 -1.03 -32.61
C GLY A 196 4.89 0.24 -32.24
N LEU A 197 6.01 0.44 -32.93
CA LEU A 197 6.89 1.59 -32.74
C LEU A 197 6.61 2.66 -33.81
N TYR A 198 6.57 3.92 -33.41
CA TYR A 198 6.26 5.07 -34.26
C TYR A 198 7.31 6.14 -34.10
N LYS A 199 7.54 6.91 -35.17
CA LYS A 199 8.47 8.05 -35.22
C LYS A 199 7.77 9.29 -35.72
N SER A 200 8.02 10.42 -35.07
CA SER A 200 7.75 11.77 -35.58
C SER A 200 9.08 12.49 -35.78
N THR A 201 9.14 13.42 -36.74
CA THR A 201 10.29 14.30 -37.01
C THR A 201 9.90 15.78 -37.05
N ASP A 202 8.70 16.12 -36.58
CA ASP A 202 8.12 17.47 -36.61
C ASP A 202 7.48 17.87 -35.27
N GLY A 203 8.08 17.38 -34.18
CA GLY A 203 7.66 17.68 -32.82
C GLY A 203 6.33 17.01 -32.45
N GLY A 204 6.02 15.87 -33.06
CA GLY A 204 4.82 15.07 -32.81
C GLY A 204 3.60 15.51 -33.61
N ALA A 205 3.73 16.33 -34.65
CA ALA A 205 2.58 16.71 -35.47
C ALA A 205 2.14 15.58 -36.41
N ASN A 206 3.11 14.86 -36.99
CA ASN A 206 2.88 13.68 -37.83
C ASN A 206 3.70 12.49 -37.33
N TRP A 207 3.15 11.29 -37.50
CA TRP A 207 3.76 10.04 -37.04
C TRP A 207 3.75 8.97 -38.13
N HIS A 208 4.85 8.22 -38.22
CA HIS A 208 5.01 7.10 -39.12
C HIS A 208 5.37 5.85 -38.33
N GLN A 209 4.72 4.73 -38.64
CA GLN A 209 5.05 3.45 -38.01
C GLN A 209 6.37 2.91 -38.57
N LEU A 210 7.23 2.40 -37.68
CA LEU A 210 8.48 1.74 -38.01
C LEU A 210 8.24 0.23 -38.08
N THR A 211 8.61 -0.40 -39.20
CA THR A 211 8.35 -1.83 -39.45
C THR A 211 9.55 -2.59 -40.01
N SER A 212 10.47 -1.91 -40.69
CA SER A 212 11.59 -2.55 -41.38
C SER A 212 12.54 -3.23 -40.39
N GLY A 213 12.60 -4.58 -40.44
CA GLY A 213 13.44 -5.39 -39.56
C GLY A 213 12.91 -5.64 -38.15
N LEU A 214 11.69 -5.15 -37.83
CA LEU A 214 10.97 -5.47 -36.60
C LEU A 214 9.97 -6.64 -36.83
N PRO A 215 9.64 -7.42 -35.78
CA PRO A 215 8.61 -8.46 -35.86
C PRO A 215 7.24 -7.88 -36.25
N ALA A 216 6.49 -8.61 -37.08
CA ALA A 216 5.15 -8.22 -37.52
C ALA A 216 4.03 -9.04 -36.86
N ASP A 217 4.32 -10.24 -36.37
CA ASP A 217 3.32 -11.15 -35.76
C ASP A 217 3.41 -11.10 -34.23
N GLY A 218 2.24 -11.02 -33.60
CA GLY A 218 2.10 -10.98 -32.14
C GLY A 218 2.91 -9.86 -31.50
N VAL A 219 2.81 -8.62 -31.97
CA VAL A 219 3.56 -7.50 -31.36
C VAL A 219 2.87 -7.06 -30.06
N GLY A 220 3.64 -7.03 -28.97
CA GLY A 220 3.22 -6.60 -27.65
C GLY A 220 3.88 -5.30 -27.22
N ARG A 221 4.22 -5.21 -25.92
CA ARG A 221 4.92 -4.05 -25.34
C ARG A 221 6.30 -3.88 -25.98
N ILE A 222 6.65 -2.64 -26.31
CA ILE A 222 7.99 -2.26 -26.78
C ILE A 222 8.54 -1.18 -25.86
N GLY A 223 9.74 -1.40 -25.32
CA GLY A 223 10.55 -0.35 -24.69
C GLY A 223 11.56 0.22 -25.66
N ILE A 224 11.82 1.52 -25.60
CA ILE A 224 12.70 2.24 -26.55
C ILE A 224 13.73 3.10 -25.83
N ALA A 225 14.98 3.06 -26.30
CA ALA A 225 16.03 3.98 -25.86
C ALA A 225 16.83 4.50 -27.06
N ALA A 226 17.03 5.82 -27.10
CA ALA A 226 17.97 6.46 -28.01
C ALA A 226 19.30 6.69 -27.29
N ALA A 227 20.43 6.37 -27.94
CA ALA A 227 21.74 6.52 -27.34
C ALA A 227 22.16 8.01 -27.27
N PRO A 228 22.40 8.59 -26.07
CA PRO A 228 22.77 10.01 -25.97
C PRO A 228 24.10 10.37 -26.66
N SER A 229 25.01 9.39 -26.76
CA SER A 229 26.31 9.53 -27.41
C SER A 229 26.28 9.42 -28.94
N ASN A 230 25.21 8.90 -29.54
CA ASN A 230 25.05 8.81 -31.00
C ASN A 230 23.58 8.78 -31.41
N ARG A 231 23.13 9.85 -32.07
CA ARG A 231 21.73 10.03 -32.51
C ARG A 231 21.23 8.95 -33.48
N SER A 232 22.12 8.28 -34.21
CA SER A 232 21.73 7.20 -35.12
C SER A 232 21.47 5.87 -34.41
N ARG A 233 21.96 5.68 -33.17
CA ARG A 233 21.86 4.41 -32.44
C ARG A 233 20.61 4.39 -31.57
N LEU A 234 19.73 3.43 -31.84
CA LEU A 234 18.53 3.14 -31.04
C LEU A 234 18.50 1.67 -30.61
N TYR A 235 17.82 1.41 -29.49
CA TYR A 235 17.52 0.08 -28.98
C TYR A 235 16.05 -0.08 -28.69
N ALA A 236 15.47 -1.20 -29.11
CA ALA A 236 14.09 -1.56 -28.81
C ALA A 236 14.05 -2.96 -28.19
N ILE A 237 13.50 -3.09 -26.98
CA ILE A 237 13.18 -4.39 -26.38
C ILE A 237 11.74 -4.72 -26.75
N VAL A 238 11.55 -5.74 -27.58
CA VAL A 238 10.27 -6.02 -28.26
C VAL A 238 9.71 -7.33 -27.71
N ASP A 239 8.57 -7.25 -27.04
CA ASP A 239 7.76 -8.44 -26.76
C ASP A 239 7.00 -8.86 -28.02
N SER A 240 7.27 -10.06 -28.50
CA SER A 240 6.56 -10.66 -29.62
C SER A 240 6.83 -12.16 -29.72
N LYS A 241 6.16 -12.86 -30.65
CA LYS A 241 6.47 -14.27 -30.94
C LYS A 241 7.95 -14.49 -31.29
N GLU A 242 8.57 -13.53 -31.97
CA GLU A 242 10.01 -13.52 -32.32
C GLU A 242 10.77 -12.40 -31.58
N GLY A 243 10.40 -12.17 -30.31
CA GLY A 243 10.87 -11.08 -29.47
C GLY A 243 12.37 -11.09 -29.15
N GLY A 244 12.83 -9.99 -28.58
CA GLY A 244 14.24 -9.79 -28.25
C GLY A 244 14.65 -8.33 -28.21
N LEU A 245 15.96 -8.10 -28.07
CA LEU A 245 16.55 -6.77 -28.19
C LEU A 245 16.91 -6.50 -29.65
N PHE A 246 16.35 -5.43 -30.20
CA PHE A 246 16.60 -4.93 -31.54
C PHE A 246 17.43 -3.65 -31.48
N ARG A 247 18.24 -3.45 -32.51
CA ARG A 247 19.11 -2.28 -32.66
C ARG A 247 18.93 -1.65 -34.03
N SER A 248 18.91 -0.33 -34.06
CA SER A 248 19.01 0.47 -35.28
C SER A 248 20.28 1.31 -35.24
N ASP A 249 20.93 1.44 -36.39
CA ASP A 249 22.13 2.26 -36.61
C ASP A 249 21.85 3.45 -37.55
N ASP A 250 20.59 3.69 -37.90
CA ASP A 250 20.11 4.69 -38.86
C ASP A 250 18.87 5.45 -38.35
N ALA A 251 18.82 5.71 -37.05
CA ALA A 251 17.75 6.46 -36.38
C ALA A 251 16.35 5.84 -36.60
N GLY A 252 16.27 4.52 -36.64
CA GLY A 252 15.03 3.73 -36.68
C GLY A 252 14.50 3.43 -38.08
N ALA A 253 15.24 3.78 -39.15
CA ALA A 253 14.85 3.43 -40.52
C ALA A 253 14.92 1.92 -40.78
N THR A 254 15.94 1.24 -40.25
CA THR A 254 16.09 -0.22 -40.28
C THR A 254 16.50 -0.76 -38.92
N TRP A 255 16.01 -1.95 -38.61
CA TRP A 255 16.28 -2.65 -37.35
C TRP A 255 16.90 -4.02 -37.61
N SER A 256 17.77 -4.47 -36.71
CA SER A 256 18.26 -5.85 -36.67
C SER A 256 18.19 -6.40 -35.26
N LYS A 257 17.90 -7.70 -35.12
CA LYS A 257 17.86 -8.38 -33.82
C LYS A 257 19.29 -8.48 -33.29
N ALA A 258 19.59 -7.75 -32.22
CA ALA A 258 20.89 -7.77 -31.56
C ALA A 258 21.05 -8.98 -30.65
N SER A 259 20.00 -9.36 -29.92
CA SER A 259 20.00 -10.54 -29.06
C SER A 259 18.60 -11.14 -28.89
N GLY A 260 18.53 -12.47 -28.79
CA GLY A 260 17.34 -13.24 -28.44
C GLY A 260 17.39 -13.85 -27.04
N ASP A 261 18.32 -13.43 -26.18
CA ASP A 261 18.50 -13.95 -24.82
C ASP A 261 17.21 -13.82 -23.99
N SER A 262 16.59 -14.94 -23.62
CA SER A 262 15.31 -14.93 -22.91
C SER A 262 15.38 -14.26 -21.53
N ARG A 263 16.56 -14.13 -20.93
CA ARG A 263 16.75 -13.45 -19.63
C ARG A 263 16.40 -11.96 -19.69
N ILE A 264 16.56 -11.32 -20.85
CA ILE A 264 16.33 -9.89 -21.01
C ILE A 264 14.92 -9.55 -21.53
N TRP A 265 14.25 -10.48 -22.21
CA TRP A 265 12.95 -10.21 -22.86
C TRP A 265 11.84 -11.22 -22.54
N GLY A 266 12.10 -12.35 -21.88
CA GLY A 266 11.12 -13.44 -21.68
C GLY A 266 9.88 -13.07 -20.85
N ARG A 267 9.84 -11.87 -20.26
CA ARG A 267 8.68 -11.22 -19.62
C ARG A 267 8.51 -9.80 -20.14
N GLY A 268 8.69 -9.60 -21.45
CA GLY A 268 8.74 -8.29 -22.11
C GLY A 268 7.49 -7.42 -21.90
N TRP A 269 6.32 -8.04 -21.77
CA TRP A 269 5.05 -7.37 -21.40
C TRP A 269 5.09 -6.71 -20.01
N TYR A 270 5.84 -7.26 -19.06
CA TYR A 270 5.90 -6.77 -17.68
C TYR A 270 6.96 -5.67 -17.54
N PHE A 271 8.18 -5.92 -18.04
CA PHE A 271 9.31 -5.00 -17.85
C PHE A 271 9.45 -4.05 -19.03
N GLY A 272 9.86 -4.59 -20.19
CA GLY A 272 9.97 -3.86 -21.45
C GLY A 272 10.78 -2.56 -21.32
N LYS A 273 11.91 -2.57 -20.60
CA LYS A 273 12.77 -1.38 -20.44
C LYS A 273 14.20 -1.64 -20.91
N VAL A 274 14.73 -0.65 -21.62
CA VAL A 274 16.12 -0.59 -22.05
C VAL A 274 16.65 0.82 -21.75
N ALA A 275 17.93 0.91 -21.36
CA ALA A 275 18.65 2.15 -21.18
C ALA A 275 20.04 2.04 -21.80
N VAL A 276 20.63 3.17 -22.18
CA VAL A 276 21.95 3.26 -22.81
C VAL A 276 22.79 4.24 -22.01
N ASP A 277 24.07 3.91 -21.79
CA ASP A 277 24.99 4.84 -21.15
C ASP A 277 25.11 6.14 -21.96
N PRO A 278 25.10 7.31 -21.30
CA PRO A 278 25.09 8.59 -21.98
C PRO A 278 26.37 8.91 -22.76
N LYS A 279 27.49 8.24 -22.45
CA LYS A 279 28.80 8.47 -23.09
C LYS A 279 29.24 7.30 -23.96
N ASN A 280 28.59 6.15 -23.88
CA ASN A 280 28.93 4.97 -24.66
C ASN A 280 27.67 4.25 -25.21
N GLN A 281 27.45 4.39 -26.51
CA GLN A 281 26.32 3.80 -27.23
C GLN A 281 26.27 2.26 -27.20
N ASP A 282 27.39 1.60 -26.92
CA ASP A 282 27.50 0.13 -26.89
C ASP A 282 27.32 -0.44 -25.47
N LEU A 283 27.24 0.44 -24.45
CA LEU A 283 26.96 0.07 -23.07
C LEU A 283 25.44 0.17 -22.82
N VAL A 284 24.78 -0.98 -22.80
CA VAL A 284 23.30 -1.09 -22.80
C VAL A 284 22.85 -1.88 -21.57
N TYR A 285 21.77 -1.43 -20.96
CA TYR A 285 21.17 -2.04 -19.78
C TYR A 285 19.73 -2.44 -20.12
N VAL A 286 19.34 -3.67 -19.76
CA VAL A 286 17.96 -4.16 -19.92
C VAL A 286 17.44 -4.63 -18.57
N SER A 287 16.29 -4.10 -18.16
CA SER A 287 15.66 -4.46 -16.89
C SER A 287 14.70 -5.63 -17.09
N ASN A 288 14.78 -6.62 -16.19
CA ASN A 288 13.93 -7.79 -16.10
C ASN A 288 13.95 -8.27 -14.61
N THR A 289 13.76 -9.56 -14.35
CA THR A 289 13.97 -10.18 -13.03
C THR A 289 15.36 -9.91 -12.44
N GLY A 290 16.32 -9.57 -13.30
CA GLY A 290 17.54 -8.84 -12.96
C GLY A 290 17.81 -7.74 -14.01
N VAL A 291 18.73 -6.84 -13.71
CA VAL A 291 19.28 -5.91 -14.69
C VAL A 291 20.48 -6.55 -15.36
N TYR A 292 20.47 -6.61 -16.69
CA TYR A 292 21.56 -7.16 -17.49
C TYR A 292 22.29 -6.04 -18.22
N ARG A 293 23.62 -6.12 -18.28
CA ARG A 293 24.49 -5.15 -18.94
C ARG A 293 25.22 -5.78 -20.12
N SER A 294 25.18 -5.12 -21.26
CA SER A 294 25.97 -5.44 -22.45
C SER A 294 27.01 -4.35 -22.68
N ARG A 295 28.19 -4.73 -23.17
CA ARG A 295 29.29 -3.81 -23.53
C ARG A 295 29.61 -3.82 -25.02
N ASP A 296 28.85 -4.57 -25.82
CA ASP A 296 29.09 -4.82 -27.25
C ASP A 296 27.87 -4.42 -28.11
N GLY A 297 27.09 -3.46 -27.61
CA GLY A 297 25.93 -2.92 -28.29
C GLY A 297 24.75 -3.89 -28.32
N GLY A 298 24.55 -4.64 -27.23
CA GLY A 298 23.39 -5.49 -27.00
C GLY A 298 23.50 -6.91 -27.56
N ARG A 299 24.69 -7.36 -27.99
CA ARG A 299 24.88 -8.70 -28.56
C ARG A 299 25.02 -9.75 -27.48
N THR A 300 25.83 -9.48 -26.46
CA THR A 300 26.06 -10.38 -25.33
C THR A 300 25.76 -9.72 -23.99
N PHE A 301 25.26 -10.52 -23.05
CA PHE A 301 24.95 -10.14 -21.67
C PHE A 301 25.62 -11.12 -20.72
N GLY A 302 26.50 -10.61 -19.85
CA GLY A 302 27.24 -11.42 -18.89
C GLY A 302 26.40 -11.86 -17.69
N GLU A 303 27.02 -11.85 -16.51
CA GLU A 303 26.30 -11.95 -15.25
C GLU A 303 25.33 -10.76 -15.04
N PRO A 304 24.24 -10.93 -14.26
CA PRO A 304 23.37 -9.82 -13.91
C PRO A 304 24.18 -8.66 -13.29
N PHE A 305 24.01 -7.46 -13.84
CA PHE A 305 24.59 -6.22 -13.30
C PHE A 305 24.03 -5.87 -11.92
N LYS A 306 22.73 -6.14 -11.73
CA LYS A 306 22.06 -6.14 -10.44
C LYS A 306 20.99 -7.20 -10.45
N GLY A 307 20.97 -8.03 -9.41
CA GLY A 307 19.95 -9.04 -9.19
C GLY A 307 20.31 -9.82 -7.94
N SER A 308 19.33 -10.11 -7.10
CA SER A 308 19.45 -10.97 -5.91
C SER A 308 18.70 -12.27 -6.19
N PRO A 309 19.00 -13.40 -5.51
CA PRO A 309 18.07 -14.53 -5.50
C PRO A 309 16.67 -14.17 -4.93
N GLY A 310 16.49 -12.97 -4.36
CA GLY A 310 15.27 -12.52 -3.68
C GLY A 310 14.11 -11.98 -4.54
N GLY A 311 14.15 -12.10 -5.87
CA GLY A 311 13.01 -11.72 -6.73
C GLY A 311 12.83 -10.22 -6.97
N ASP A 312 13.94 -9.48 -7.17
CA ASP A 312 13.92 -8.02 -7.09
C ASP A 312 13.23 -7.26 -8.28
N ASP A 313 12.77 -7.97 -9.32
CA ASP A 313 12.04 -7.52 -10.51
C ASP A 313 12.13 -5.99 -10.84
N TYR A 314 13.01 -5.61 -11.78
CA TYR A 314 13.36 -4.20 -12.04
C TYR A 314 12.57 -3.55 -13.17
N HIS A 315 12.06 -2.34 -12.95
CA HIS A 315 11.08 -1.67 -13.82
C HIS A 315 11.55 -0.37 -14.46
N GLN A 316 12.62 0.26 -13.99
CA GLN A 316 13.13 1.49 -14.61
C GLN A 316 14.56 1.77 -14.14
N LEU A 317 15.42 2.16 -15.08
CA LEU A 317 16.77 2.68 -14.82
C LEU A 317 16.86 4.12 -15.31
N TRP A 318 17.45 4.98 -14.50
CA TRP A 318 17.94 6.29 -14.91
C TRP A 318 19.45 6.36 -14.67
N ILE A 319 20.16 6.94 -15.64
CA ILE A 319 21.62 7.13 -15.61
C ILE A 319 21.89 8.62 -15.75
N ASP A 320 22.77 9.18 -14.90
CA ASP A 320 23.11 10.61 -14.95
C ASP A 320 23.77 10.94 -16.30
N PRO A 321 23.20 11.88 -17.09
CA PRO A 321 23.72 12.23 -18.40
C PRO A 321 25.17 12.74 -18.38
N ALA A 322 25.64 13.28 -17.24
CA ALA A 322 27.00 13.76 -17.08
C ALA A 322 27.96 12.70 -16.50
N ASP A 323 27.47 11.64 -15.86
CA ASP A 323 28.29 10.65 -15.14
C ASP A 323 27.60 9.29 -15.04
N GLY A 324 27.98 8.34 -15.90
CA GLY A 324 27.44 6.98 -15.91
C GLY A 324 27.62 6.20 -14.60
N ASN A 325 28.42 6.68 -13.63
CA ASN A 325 28.49 6.07 -12.32
C ASN A 325 27.24 6.30 -11.46
N ARG A 326 26.46 7.35 -11.74
CA ARG A 326 25.31 7.70 -10.90
C ARG A 326 24.06 7.17 -11.55
N MET A 327 23.40 6.25 -10.85
CA MET A 327 22.19 5.60 -11.33
C MET A 327 21.16 5.46 -10.22
N ILE A 328 19.89 5.47 -10.61
CA ILE A 328 18.78 5.02 -9.78
C ILE A 328 18.00 3.94 -10.51
N LEU A 329 17.69 2.87 -9.78
CA LEU A 329 16.84 1.76 -10.22
C LEU A 329 15.55 1.75 -9.40
N GLY A 330 14.43 1.51 -10.07
CA GLY A 330 13.17 1.10 -9.44
C GLY A 330 12.94 -0.38 -9.65
N GLY A 331 12.49 -1.09 -8.61
CA GLY A 331 12.06 -2.48 -8.67
C GLY A 331 10.87 -2.77 -7.75
N ASP A 332 10.50 -4.04 -7.65
CA ASP A 332 9.35 -4.51 -6.85
C ASP A 332 9.50 -4.23 -5.34
N GLN A 333 10.73 -4.03 -4.88
CA GLN A 333 11.13 -3.84 -3.50
C GLN A 333 11.46 -2.39 -3.14
N GLY A 334 11.32 -1.46 -4.08
CA GLY A 334 11.62 -0.04 -3.86
C GLY A 334 12.65 0.51 -4.85
N ALA A 335 13.18 1.69 -4.53
CA ALA A 335 14.22 2.33 -5.31
C ALA A 335 15.60 2.17 -4.67
N VAL A 336 16.63 1.97 -5.49
CA VAL A 336 18.03 1.87 -5.04
C VAL A 336 18.94 2.74 -5.91
N VAL A 337 19.94 3.35 -5.29
CA VAL A 337 20.88 4.29 -5.92
C VAL A 337 22.29 3.71 -5.87
N THR A 338 23.06 3.87 -6.94
CA THR A 338 24.50 3.65 -6.95
C THR A 338 25.23 4.92 -7.40
N VAL A 339 26.44 5.11 -6.90
CA VAL A 339 27.36 6.19 -7.29
C VAL A 339 28.64 5.64 -7.94
N GLU A 340 28.63 4.36 -8.32
CA GLU A 340 29.75 3.63 -8.94
C GLU A 340 29.27 2.67 -10.04
N GLY A 341 28.20 3.02 -10.76
CA GLY A 341 27.53 2.17 -11.76
C GLY A 341 28.38 1.68 -12.95
N LEU A 342 29.56 2.25 -13.19
CA LEU A 342 30.50 1.72 -14.20
C LEU A 342 31.44 0.64 -13.65
N SER A 343 31.47 0.45 -12.32
CA SER A 343 32.17 -0.67 -11.66
C SER A 343 31.67 -2.02 -12.19
N GLU A 344 32.51 -3.04 -12.09
CA GLU A 344 32.08 -4.42 -12.38
C GLU A 344 31.04 -4.88 -11.37
N HIS A 345 31.20 -4.50 -10.09
CA HIS A 345 30.29 -4.85 -9.00
C HIS A 345 29.89 -3.60 -8.20
N PRO A 346 28.95 -2.78 -8.71
CA PRO A 346 28.51 -1.58 -7.99
C PRO A 346 27.78 -1.92 -6.69
N THR A 347 27.98 -1.11 -5.65
CA THR A 347 27.14 -1.15 -4.45
C THR A 347 25.92 -0.27 -4.61
N TRP A 348 24.86 -0.58 -3.85
CA TRP A 348 23.55 0.06 -3.95
C TRP A 348 23.03 0.47 -2.59
N SER A 349 22.30 1.60 -2.53
CA SER A 349 21.58 2.02 -1.33
C SER A 349 20.54 0.97 -0.92
N SER A 350 20.16 1.00 0.36
CA SER A 350 19.15 0.08 0.89
C SER A 350 17.75 0.43 0.37
N TRP A 351 16.91 -0.59 0.26
CA TRP A 351 15.45 -0.49 0.11
C TRP A 351 14.69 -0.79 1.41
N LEU A 352 15.42 -1.03 2.51
CA LEU A 352 14.91 -1.19 3.88
C LEU A 352 14.77 0.15 4.63
N ASN A 353 14.52 1.22 3.88
CA ASN A 353 14.36 2.59 4.37
C ASN A 353 13.20 3.32 3.68
N GLN A 354 12.23 2.55 3.15
CA GLN A 354 11.11 3.05 2.35
C GLN A 354 9.84 2.40 2.89
N PRO A 355 9.01 3.09 3.71
CA PRO A 355 7.78 2.51 4.24
C PRO A 355 6.67 2.53 3.19
N THR A 356 6.90 1.79 2.10
CA THR A 356 6.02 1.67 0.93
C THR A 356 5.54 0.23 0.72
N ALA A 357 5.63 -0.61 1.75
CA ALA A 357 5.19 -1.99 1.69
C ALA A 357 3.72 -2.10 1.23
N GLN A 358 3.49 -3.04 0.32
CA GLN A 358 2.17 -3.33 -0.25
C GLN A 358 1.59 -4.57 0.43
N ILE A 359 0.75 -4.37 1.44
CA ILE A 359 0.22 -5.44 2.28
C ILE A 359 -1.14 -5.89 1.75
N TYR A 360 -1.33 -7.20 1.57
CA TYR A 360 -2.58 -7.77 1.04
C TYR A 360 -3.65 -7.96 2.10
N ARG A 361 -3.29 -8.66 3.19
CA ARG A 361 -4.15 -9.00 4.31
C ARG A 361 -3.33 -9.00 5.59
N ILE A 362 -3.98 -8.73 6.70
CA ILE A 362 -3.33 -8.69 8.01
C ILE A 362 -4.07 -9.53 9.04
N ALA A 363 -3.32 -10.08 9.98
CA ALA A 363 -3.86 -10.73 11.16
C ALA A 363 -3.00 -10.39 12.38
N PRO A 364 -3.57 -9.77 13.43
CA PRO A 364 -2.89 -9.62 14.71
C PRO A 364 -2.80 -10.96 15.44
N ASP A 365 -1.70 -11.20 16.15
CA ASP A 365 -1.61 -12.32 17.10
C ASP A 365 -2.19 -11.93 18.47
N ASN A 366 -2.18 -12.87 19.42
CA ASN A 366 -2.68 -12.66 20.79
C ASN A 366 -1.55 -12.45 21.82
N ALA A 367 -0.34 -12.10 21.39
CA ALA A 367 0.77 -11.80 22.32
C ALA A 367 0.60 -10.41 22.96
N PHE A 368 1.36 -10.10 24.02
CA PHE A 368 1.38 -8.74 24.60
C PHE A 368 2.82 -8.21 24.77
N PRO A 369 3.18 -7.08 24.13
CA PRO A 369 2.48 -6.47 22.99
C PRO A 369 2.35 -7.44 21.81
N TYR A 370 1.27 -7.31 21.05
CA TYR A 370 0.96 -8.19 19.93
C TYR A 370 1.81 -7.86 18.68
N TRP A 371 1.88 -8.81 17.77
CA TRP A 371 2.43 -8.64 16.42
C TRP A 371 1.29 -8.52 15.41
N VAL A 372 1.50 -7.70 14.38
CA VAL A 372 0.70 -7.73 13.16
C VAL A 372 1.45 -8.54 12.13
N THR A 373 0.80 -9.59 11.62
CA THR A 373 1.32 -10.43 10.53
C THR A 373 0.61 -10.10 9.22
N GLY A 374 1.26 -10.33 8.08
CA GLY A 374 0.62 -10.18 6.78
C GLY A 374 1.50 -10.56 5.60
N ALA A 375 0.92 -10.78 4.42
CA ALA A 375 1.68 -11.01 3.20
C ALA A 375 2.01 -9.67 2.51
N GLN A 376 3.29 -9.44 2.19
CA GLN A 376 3.72 -8.31 1.38
C GLN A 376 4.02 -8.75 -0.05
N GLN A 377 3.45 -8.01 -1.00
CA GLN A 377 3.71 -8.18 -2.42
C GLN A 377 5.22 -8.19 -2.74
N ASP A 378 5.63 -9.20 -3.51
CA ASP A 378 6.97 -9.38 -4.10
C ASP A 378 8.12 -9.44 -3.06
N SER A 379 7.83 -9.49 -1.75
CA SER A 379 8.83 -9.45 -0.67
C SER A 379 8.60 -10.49 0.43
N GLY A 380 7.63 -11.38 0.25
CA GLY A 380 7.27 -12.39 1.25
C GLY A 380 6.57 -11.83 2.49
N ALA A 381 6.12 -12.74 3.34
CA ALA A 381 5.30 -12.41 4.49
C ALA A 381 6.10 -11.71 5.58
N MET A 382 5.36 -11.00 6.43
CA MET A 382 5.92 -10.17 7.46
C MET A 382 5.24 -10.28 8.79
N ARG A 383 6.00 -9.94 9.84
CA ARG A 383 5.43 -9.55 11.13
C ARG A 383 6.11 -8.33 11.71
N VAL A 384 5.33 -7.39 12.26
CA VAL A 384 5.81 -6.16 12.92
C VAL A 384 5.19 -6.02 14.31
N ARG A 385 5.98 -5.61 15.30
CA ARG A 385 5.47 -5.33 16.64
C ARG A 385 4.66 -4.05 16.65
N THR A 386 3.55 -4.03 17.38
CA THR A 386 2.81 -2.79 17.63
C THR A 386 3.45 -1.91 18.69
N ARG A 387 4.40 -2.46 19.46
CA ARG A 387 5.25 -1.72 20.39
C ARG A 387 6.64 -2.36 20.47
N GLY A 388 7.66 -1.57 20.16
CA GLY A 388 9.07 -1.93 20.30
C GLY A 388 9.56 -1.83 21.74
N ARG A 389 10.74 -2.42 22.00
CA ARG A 389 11.45 -2.27 23.29
C ARG A 389 12.27 -0.97 23.37
N PHE A 390 12.55 -0.39 22.21
CA PHE A 390 13.38 0.80 22.02
C PHE A 390 12.54 2.07 22.00
N ALA A 391 13.15 3.24 21.81
CA ALA A 391 12.42 4.51 21.86
C ALA A 391 11.34 4.65 20.76
N GLY A 392 11.46 3.91 19.66
CA GLY A 392 10.47 3.80 18.58
C GLY A 392 10.41 2.39 18.02
N ILE A 393 9.57 2.22 17.00
CA ILE A 393 9.48 1.00 16.18
C ILE A 393 10.38 1.19 14.98
N THR A 394 11.36 0.29 14.82
CA THR A 394 12.43 0.41 13.81
C THR A 394 12.58 -0.90 13.03
N MET A 395 13.60 -1.00 12.19
CA MET A 395 14.00 -2.27 11.56
C MET A 395 14.34 -3.40 12.56
N ARG A 396 14.48 -3.11 13.86
CA ARG A 396 14.66 -4.11 14.93
C ARG A 396 13.35 -4.78 15.38
N ASP A 397 12.21 -4.19 15.02
CA ASP A 397 10.89 -4.54 15.55
C ASP A 397 9.99 -5.21 14.48
N TRP A 398 10.56 -5.56 13.33
CA TRP A 398 9.93 -6.35 12.28
C TRP A 398 10.85 -7.48 11.84
N GLU A 399 10.27 -8.59 11.36
CA GLU A 399 11.03 -9.69 10.75
C GLU A 399 10.20 -10.46 9.71
N PRO A 400 10.85 -11.06 8.69
CA PRO A 400 10.17 -11.94 7.74
C PRO A 400 9.39 -13.03 8.48
N ALA A 401 8.13 -13.21 8.10
CA ALA A 401 7.33 -14.29 8.62
C ALA A 401 7.63 -15.57 7.84
N CYS A 402 7.80 -16.67 8.56
CA CYS A 402 8.09 -18.00 8.01
C CYS A 402 6.89 -18.69 7.35
N ALA A 403 5.69 -18.09 7.42
CA ALA A 403 4.49 -18.53 6.70
C ALA A 403 3.78 -17.32 6.10
N GLY A 404 3.05 -17.52 4.99
CA GLY A 404 2.29 -16.47 4.30
C GLY A 404 2.70 -16.22 2.86
N GLY A 405 3.99 -16.36 2.52
CA GLY A 405 4.49 -16.07 1.17
C GLY A 405 4.33 -14.60 0.77
N GLU A 406 4.44 -14.28 -0.52
CA GLU A 406 4.35 -12.91 -1.03
C GLU A 406 2.92 -12.42 -1.30
N ALA A 407 1.93 -13.27 -1.09
CA ALA A 407 0.53 -12.94 -1.30
C ALA A 407 -0.38 -13.79 -0.39
N GLY A 408 -1.60 -13.29 -0.13
CA GLY A 408 -2.62 -14.04 0.60
C GLY A 408 -2.71 -13.68 2.08
N TYR A 409 -3.14 -14.66 2.87
CA TYR A 409 -3.49 -14.50 4.28
C TYR A 409 -2.40 -15.09 5.18
N THR A 410 -2.25 -14.49 6.35
CA THR A 410 -1.63 -15.09 7.52
C THR A 410 -2.71 -15.33 8.57
N ALA A 411 -2.55 -16.36 9.39
CA ALA A 411 -3.48 -16.73 10.44
C ALA A 411 -2.68 -17.19 11.68
N PRO A 412 -2.35 -16.29 12.60
CA PRO A 412 -1.78 -16.64 13.90
C PRO A 412 -2.73 -17.59 14.64
N ASP A 413 -2.19 -18.62 15.30
CA ASP A 413 -2.99 -19.53 16.11
C ASP A 413 -3.52 -18.77 17.34
N PRO A 414 -4.86 -18.70 17.54
CA PRO A 414 -5.44 -17.93 18.64
C PRO A 414 -5.12 -18.51 20.02
N LEU A 415 -4.73 -19.79 20.10
CA LEU A 415 -4.42 -20.51 21.32
C LEU A 415 -2.92 -20.65 21.57
N ASN A 416 -2.08 -20.39 20.55
CA ASN A 416 -0.63 -20.50 20.66
C ASN A 416 0.10 -19.39 19.89
N PRO A 417 0.61 -18.34 20.57
CA PRO A 417 1.28 -17.22 19.91
C PRO A 417 2.59 -17.59 19.20
N ASP A 418 3.11 -18.79 19.43
CA ASP A 418 4.31 -19.28 18.73
C ASP A 418 3.99 -19.95 17.39
N ILE A 419 2.71 -20.15 17.03
CA ILE A 419 2.31 -20.83 15.80
C ILE A 419 1.63 -19.84 14.84
N LEU A 420 2.08 -19.86 13.59
CA LEU A 420 1.56 -19.06 12.50
C LEU A 420 1.22 -19.95 11.30
N PHE A 421 0.04 -19.76 10.71
CA PHE A 421 -0.31 -20.34 9.43
C PHE A 421 -0.29 -19.28 8.32
N GLY A 422 -0.07 -19.67 7.06
CA GLY A 422 -0.17 -18.72 5.94
C GLY A 422 0.05 -19.34 4.56
N GLY A 423 -0.30 -18.56 3.52
CA GLY A 423 -0.18 -18.97 2.12
C GLY A 423 -1.12 -20.13 1.78
N THR A 424 -0.65 -21.08 0.97
CA THR A 424 -1.30 -22.40 0.76
C THR A 424 -1.02 -23.31 1.97
N VAL A 425 -1.39 -22.84 3.16
CA VAL A 425 -1.33 -23.52 4.47
C VAL A 425 0.04 -24.10 4.87
N THR A 426 1.04 -23.24 4.99
CA THR A 426 2.26 -23.57 5.76
C THR A 426 2.00 -23.29 7.24
N ARG A 427 2.23 -24.27 8.12
CA ARG A 427 2.28 -24.08 9.57
C ARG A 427 3.72 -23.80 9.98
N CYS A 428 3.94 -22.74 10.72
CA CYS A 428 5.26 -22.35 11.20
C CYS A 428 5.29 -22.15 12.72
N ASN A 429 6.37 -22.58 13.36
CA ASN A 429 6.74 -22.08 14.69
C ASN A 429 7.64 -20.84 14.57
N VAL A 430 7.14 -19.68 14.96
CA VAL A 430 7.81 -18.37 14.75
C VAL A 430 9.03 -18.14 15.64
N GLN A 431 9.25 -18.96 16.67
CA GLN A 431 10.46 -18.86 17.52
C GLN A 431 11.63 -19.65 16.92
N THR A 432 11.34 -20.80 16.31
CA THR A 432 12.35 -21.73 15.77
C THR A 432 12.51 -21.61 14.26
N GLY A 433 11.54 -21.02 13.56
CA GLY A 433 11.47 -20.99 12.09
C GLY A 433 11.11 -22.33 11.45
N LYS A 434 10.76 -23.36 12.25
CA LYS A 434 10.37 -24.67 11.71
C LYS A 434 9.03 -24.56 10.98
N THR A 435 8.99 -25.04 9.74
CA THR A 435 7.79 -25.05 8.89
C THR A 435 7.37 -26.47 8.51
N ASP A 436 6.07 -26.73 8.50
CA ASP A 436 5.45 -27.92 7.93
C ASP A 436 4.40 -27.48 6.89
N ASN A 437 4.40 -28.07 5.68
CA ASN A 437 3.28 -27.89 4.75
C ASN A 437 2.13 -28.79 5.20
N VAL A 438 1.01 -28.18 5.59
CA VAL A 438 -0.18 -28.87 6.09
C VAL A 438 -1.41 -28.54 5.23
N SER A 439 -1.19 -28.24 3.94
CA SER A 439 -2.26 -27.92 2.99
C SER A 439 -3.18 -29.11 2.73
N PRO A 440 -4.51 -28.91 2.66
CA PRO A 440 -5.44 -29.94 2.18
C PRO A 440 -5.23 -30.29 0.69
N GLU A 441 -4.52 -29.45 -0.07
CA GLU A 441 -4.31 -29.63 -1.50
C GLU A 441 -3.36 -30.77 -1.84
N VAL A 442 -2.52 -31.21 -0.89
CA VAL A 442 -1.54 -32.29 -1.12
C VAL A 442 -2.21 -33.62 -1.48
N ASP A 443 -3.46 -33.80 -1.03
CA ASP A 443 -4.25 -35.00 -1.24
C ASP A 443 -5.31 -34.83 -2.36
N LEU A 444 -5.32 -33.71 -3.08
CA LEU A 444 -6.28 -33.49 -4.16
C LEU A 444 -5.91 -34.28 -5.42
N PRO A 445 -6.88 -34.94 -6.08
CA PRO A 445 -6.62 -35.74 -7.28
C PRO A 445 -6.30 -34.88 -8.51
N THR A 446 -6.69 -33.61 -8.49
CA THR A 446 -6.45 -32.63 -9.55
C THR A 446 -6.01 -31.30 -8.94
N PRO A 447 -5.11 -30.55 -9.59
CA PRO A 447 -4.72 -29.23 -9.11
C PRO A 447 -5.93 -28.32 -8.85
N ALA A 448 -5.91 -27.65 -7.70
CA ALA A 448 -6.93 -26.67 -7.35
C ALA A 448 -6.82 -25.40 -8.21
N ARG A 449 -7.93 -24.67 -8.32
CA ARG A 449 -7.96 -23.35 -8.96
C ARG A 449 -7.67 -22.30 -7.90
N HIS A 450 -6.73 -21.41 -8.21
CA HIS A 450 -6.31 -20.34 -7.32
C HIS A 450 -6.46 -18.97 -7.96
N THR A 451 -6.57 -17.99 -7.08
CA THR A 451 -6.30 -16.59 -7.37
C THR A 451 -5.00 -16.16 -6.67
N TRP A 452 -4.57 -14.92 -6.87
CA TRP A 452 -3.33 -14.41 -6.26
C TRP A 452 -3.35 -14.44 -4.72
N THR A 453 -4.54 -14.33 -4.11
CA THR A 453 -4.73 -14.30 -2.66
C THR A 453 -5.81 -15.29 -2.23
N VAL A 454 -5.43 -16.37 -1.54
CA VAL A 454 -6.36 -17.40 -1.05
C VAL A 454 -6.72 -17.19 0.43
N PRO A 455 -8.01 -17.30 0.82
CA PRO A 455 -8.43 -17.16 2.23
C PRO A 455 -7.93 -18.25 3.16
N LEU A 456 -7.52 -17.84 4.36
CA LEU A 456 -7.14 -18.71 5.47
C LEU A 456 -7.52 -18.01 6.78
N VAL A 457 -8.48 -18.54 7.54
CA VAL A 457 -9.03 -17.86 8.74
C VAL A 457 -9.39 -18.84 9.86
N PHE A 458 -9.11 -18.46 11.10
CA PHE A 458 -9.64 -19.15 12.28
C PHE A 458 -11.07 -18.71 12.58
N SER A 459 -11.87 -19.59 13.17
CA SER A 459 -13.18 -19.25 13.71
C SER A 459 -13.06 -18.47 15.01
N PRO A 460 -13.73 -17.32 15.16
CA PRO A 460 -13.84 -16.65 16.45
C PRO A 460 -14.72 -17.42 17.46
N ALA A 461 -15.66 -18.25 16.99
CA ALA A 461 -16.57 -19.02 17.85
C ALA A 461 -16.01 -20.40 18.26
N ASP A 462 -15.04 -20.92 17.52
CA ASP A 462 -14.30 -22.15 17.84
C ASP A 462 -12.80 -21.94 17.55
N PRO A 463 -11.98 -21.61 18.56
CA PRO A 463 -10.58 -21.24 18.32
C PRO A 463 -9.70 -22.38 17.81
N HIS A 464 -10.22 -23.63 17.75
CA HIS A 464 -9.52 -24.74 17.12
C HIS A 464 -9.79 -24.82 15.61
N ALA A 465 -10.92 -24.30 15.13
CA ALA A 465 -11.34 -24.43 13.74
C ALA A 465 -10.60 -23.45 12.83
N LEU A 466 -9.82 -23.99 11.89
CA LEU A 466 -9.15 -23.26 10.82
C LEU A 466 -9.78 -23.62 9.47
N TYR A 467 -10.09 -22.61 8.68
CA TYR A 467 -10.68 -22.74 7.35
C TYR A 467 -9.72 -22.26 6.28
N PHE A 468 -9.65 -23.00 5.18
CA PHE A 468 -8.89 -22.66 3.97
C PHE A 468 -9.77 -22.87 2.75
N SER A 469 -9.58 -22.07 1.69
CA SER A 469 -10.35 -22.24 0.47
C SER A 469 -9.58 -22.06 -0.83
N ASP A 470 -9.99 -22.86 -1.81
CA ASP A 470 -9.76 -22.69 -3.24
C ASP A 470 -11.14 -22.52 -3.94
N GLN A 471 -11.47 -23.33 -4.96
CA GLN A 471 -12.86 -23.49 -5.39
C GLN A 471 -13.76 -24.23 -4.37
N TYR A 472 -13.16 -24.96 -3.45
CA TYR A 472 -13.74 -25.72 -2.35
C TYR A 472 -13.39 -25.08 -1.00
N LEU A 473 -14.19 -25.36 0.02
CA LEU A 473 -13.93 -24.99 1.40
C LEU A 473 -13.47 -26.21 2.21
N PHE A 474 -12.40 -26.03 2.99
CA PHE A 474 -11.84 -27.05 3.87
C PHE A 474 -11.84 -26.57 5.33
N LYS A 475 -12.02 -27.51 6.27
CA LYS A 475 -11.97 -27.29 7.72
C LYS A 475 -10.99 -28.26 8.37
N THR A 476 -10.20 -27.77 9.31
CA THR A 476 -9.41 -28.57 10.27
C THR A 476 -9.67 -28.07 11.69
N THR A 477 -9.53 -28.95 12.68
CA THR A 477 -9.60 -28.60 14.11
C THR A 477 -8.38 -29.09 14.90
N ASP A 478 -7.35 -29.58 14.20
CA ASP A 478 -6.18 -30.22 14.81
C ASP A 478 -4.85 -29.64 14.28
N GLY A 479 -4.88 -28.36 13.88
CA GLY A 479 -3.70 -27.65 13.41
C GLY A 479 -3.22 -28.10 12.02
N GLY A 480 -4.14 -28.56 11.18
CA GLY A 480 -3.89 -28.94 9.78
C GLY A 480 -3.43 -30.39 9.58
N ASN A 481 -3.44 -31.22 10.63
CA ASN A 481 -3.03 -32.62 10.48
C ASN A 481 -4.08 -33.43 9.71
N HIS A 482 -5.36 -33.10 9.87
CA HIS A 482 -6.45 -33.64 9.07
C HIS A 482 -7.39 -32.54 8.59
N TRP A 483 -7.77 -32.61 7.31
CA TRP A 483 -8.71 -31.69 6.68
C TRP A 483 -9.95 -32.42 6.20
N THR A 484 -11.11 -31.77 6.39
CA THR A 484 -12.38 -32.19 5.79
C THR A 484 -12.78 -31.18 4.74
N ARG A 485 -13.05 -31.62 3.51
CA ARG A 485 -13.71 -30.79 2.49
C ARG A 485 -15.19 -30.67 2.85
N ILE A 486 -15.66 -29.45 3.12
CA ILE A 486 -17.03 -29.16 3.59
C ILE A 486 -17.89 -28.43 2.55
N SER A 487 -17.42 -28.34 1.31
CA SER A 487 -18.23 -27.84 0.18
C SER A 487 -17.91 -28.57 -1.12
N GLU A 488 -18.83 -28.49 -2.07
CA GLU A 488 -18.56 -28.68 -3.50
C GLU A 488 -17.91 -27.41 -4.10
N ASP A 489 -17.83 -27.34 -5.42
CA ASP A 489 -17.33 -26.15 -6.13
C ASP A 489 -18.36 -25.01 -6.04
N MET A 490 -18.07 -24.02 -5.20
CA MET A 490 -19.02 -22.95 -4.82
C MET A 490 -19.07 -21.79 -5.83
N THR A 491 -18.43 -21.92 -6.98
CA THR A 491 -18.26 -20.83 -7.95
C THR A 491 -19.35 -20.83 -9.02
N ARG A 492 -19.43 -19.80 -9.86
CA ARG A 492 -20.39 -19.75 -10.97
C ARG A 492 -20.01 -20.78 -12.03
N GLU A 493 -20.99 -21.60 -12.45
CA GLU A 493 -20.80 -22.55 -13.55
C GLU A 493 -20.29 -21.89 -14.83
N ASN A 494 -20.88 -20.74 -15.16
CA ASN A 494 -20.49 -19.92 -16.29
C ASN A 494 -20.60 -18.43 -15.92
N PRO A 495 -19.51 -17.79 -15.47
CA PRO A 495 -19.50 -16.36 -15.19
C PRO A 495 -19.47 -15.50 -16.47
N GLY A 496 -19.36 -16.10 -17.66
CA GLY A 496 -19.34 -15.40 -18.94
C GLY A 496 -18.05 -14.63 -19.21
N VAL A 497 -17.98 -14.03 -20.40
CA VAL A 497 -16.92 -13.10 -20.81
C VAL A 497 -17.47 -11.68 -20.71
N PRO A 498 -16.83 -10.77 -19.93
CA PRO A 498 -17.28 -9.40 -19.82
C PRO A 498 -17.28 -8.66 -21.16
N PRO A 499 -18.30 -7.84 -21.45
CA PRO A 499 -18.43 -7.14 -22.73
C PRO A 499 -17.42 -5.99 -22.91
N ASN A 500 -16.72 -5.57 -21.85
CA ASN A 500 -15.67 -4.55 -21.87
C ASN A 500 -14.33 -5.05 -22.43
N LEU A 501 -14.15 -6.37 -22.59
CA LEU A 501 -12.93 -6.95 -23.16
C LEU A 501 -12.90 -6.82 -24.69
N ASP A 502 -11.70 -6.68 -25.25
CA ASP A 502 -11.51 -6.73 -26.70
C ASP A 502 -11.54 -8.18 -27.18
N ALA A 503 -11.63 -8.38 -28.50
CA ALA A 503 -11.75 -9.71 -29.09
C ALA A 503 -10.52 -10.60 -28.82
N ALA A 504 -9.30 -10.05 -28.76
CA ALA A 504 -8.10 -10.83 -28.50
C ALA A 504 -8.06 -11.29 -27.04
N THR A 505 -8.37 -10.39 -26.09
CA THR A 505 -8.45 -10.73 -24.67
C THR A 505 -9.60 -11.68 -24.35
N ALA A 506 -10.74 -11.55 -25.02
CA ALA A 506 -11.85 -12.49 -24.90
C ALA A 506 -11.50 -13.89 -25.42
N ALA A 507 -10.72 -13.98 -26.51
CA ALA A 507 -10.30 -15.25 -27.11
C ALA A 507 -9.26 -16.00 -26.27
N ASP A 508 -8.52 -15.31 -25.40
CA ASP A 508 -7.57 -15.89 -24.44
C ASP A 508 -8.25 -16.48 -23.18
N ALA A 509 -9.59 -16.54 -23.16
CA ALA A 509 -10.31 -17.18 -22.07
C ALA A 509 -9.96 -18.68 -21.96
N PRO A 510 -9.71 -19.21 -20.75
CA PRO A 510 -9.51 -20.64 -20.56
C PRO A 510 -10.70 -21.46 -21.10
N PRO A 511 -10.46 -22.67 -21.63
CA PRO A 511 -11.48 -23.47 -22.32
C PRO A 511 -12.57 -24.02 -21.39
N PHE A 512 -12.36 -23.99 -20.08
CA PHE A 512 -13.31 -24.44 -19.07
C PHE A 512 -14.26 -23.31 -18.63
N GLN A 513 -15.51 -23.68 -18.32
CA GLN A 513 -16.56 -22.71 -17.98
C GLN A 513 -16.39 -22.11 -16.57
N ARG A 514 -16.06 -22.94 -15.57
CA ARG A 514 -15.84 -22.51 -14.18
C ARG A 514 -14.45 -21.92 -14.01
N ARG A 515 -14.38 -20.61 -13.74
CA ARG A 515 -13.13 -19.86 -13.62
C ARG A 515 -12.91 -19.21 -12.25
N GLY A 516 -13.95 -19.08 -11.43
CA GLY A 516 -13.84 -18.44 -10.13
C GLY A 516 -13.22 -19.33 -9.05
N VAL A 517 -13.03 -18.71 -7.89
CA VAL A 517 -12.62 -19.32 -6.61
C VAL A 517 -13.41 -18.69 -5.45
N ILE A 518 -13.41 -19.34 -4.29
CA ILE A 518 -13.83 -18.71 -3.03
C ILE A 518 -12.76 -17.65 -2.67
N TYR A 519 -13.19 -16.41 -2.56
CA TYR A 519 -12.31 -15.25 -2.34
C TYR A 519 -12.37 -14.71 -0.91
N THR A 520 -13.41 -15.06 -0.14
CA THR A 520 -13.56 -14.66 1.26
C THR A 520 -14.32 -15.73 2.04
N ILE A 521 -13.90 -15.95 3.29
CA ILE A 521 -14.54 -16.83 4.27
C ILE A 521 -14.85 -15.97 5.50
N ALA A 522 -16.09 -16.03 5.97
CA ALA A 522 -16.56 -15.28 7.14
C ALA A 522 -17.24 -16.25 8.13
N PRO A 523 -16.47 -16.87 9.04
CA PRO A 523 -17.03 -17.65 10.15
C PRO A 523 -17.77 -16.73 11.12
N SER A 524 -18.92 -17.20 11.60
CA SER A 524 -19.68 -16.46 12.61
C SER A 524 -18.98 -16.49 13.97
N SER A 525 -18.91 -15.35 14.65
CA SER A 525 -18.43 -15.28 16.03
C SER A 525 -19.50 -15.63 17.07
N VAL A 526 -20.77 -15.77 16.68
CA VAL A 526 -21.89 -16.09 17.59
C VAL A 526 -22.38 -17.54 17.47
N ARG A 527 -21.99 -18.26 16.41
CA ARG A 527 -22.40 -19.65 16.18
C ARG A 527 -21.38 -20.41 15.34
N ALA A 528 -20.62 -21.32 15.96
CA ALA A 528 -19.51 -22.02 15.29
C ALA A 528 -19.87 -22.77 13.98
N PRO A 529 -21.04 -23.44 13.84
CA PRO A 529 -21.39 -24.10 12.57
C PRO A 529 -21.83 -23.16 11.43
N LEU A 530 -21.99 -21.86 11.68
CA LEU A 530 -22.46 -20.88 10.70
C LEU A 530 -21.27 -20.22 9.98
N LEU A 531 -21.26 -20.34 8.65
CA LEU A 531 -20.22 -19.78 7.78
C LEU A 531 -20.86 -19.09 6.57
N TRP A 532 -20.26 -17.97 6.18
CA TRP A 532 -20.53 -17.33 4.89
C TRP A 532 -19.29 -17.41 4.02
N ILE A 533 -19.49 -17.58 2.71
CA ILE A 533 -18.42 -17.51 1.72
C ILE A 533 -18.83 -16.63 0.54
N GLY A 534 -17.84 -16.01 -0.08
CA GLY A 534 -18.03 -15.17 -1.27
C GLY A 534 -16.98 -15.48 -2.31
N THR A 535 -17.36 -15.46 -3.58
CA THR A 535 -16.48 -15.82 -4.70
C THR A 535 -16.04 -14.61 -5.52
N ASP A 536 -14.91 -14.75 -6.24
CA ASP A 536 -14.42 -13.67 -7.12
C ASP A 536 -15.20 -13.53 -8.43
N ASP A 537 -16.07 -14.50 -8.73
CA ASP A 537 -17.06 -14.43 -9.79
C ASP A 537 -18.47 -14.00 -9.30
N GLY A 538 -18.63 -13.72 -8.00
CA GLY A 538 -19.75 -12.94 -7.46
C GLY A 538 -20.94 -13.73 -6.93
N TYR A 539 -20.73 -14.93 -6.41
CA TYR A 539 -21.70 -15.62 -5.56
C TYR A 539 -21.41 -15.40 -4.08
N ILE A 540 -22.49 -15.43 -3.28
CA ILE A 540 -22.48 -15.49 -1.82
C ILE A 540 -23.27 -16.72 -1.39
N HIS A 541 -22.67 -17.54 -0.53
CA HIS A 541 -23.30 -18.73 0.03
C HIS A 541 -23.24 -18.71 1.56
N VAL A 542 -24.22 -19.35 2.19
CA VAL A 542 -24.29 -19.54 3.64
C VAL A 542 -24.58 -21.00 3.98
N THR A 543 -23.94 -21.49 5.03
CA THR A 543 -24.24 -22.76 5.70
C THR A 543 -24.53 -22.50 7.16
N GLN A 544 -25.48 -23.22 7.75
CA GLN A 544 -25.76 -23.14 9.20
C GLN A 544 -25.31 -24.38 9.97
N ASP A 545 -24.75 -25.39 9.28
CA ASP A 545 -24.54 -26.73 9.81
C ASP A 545 -23.15 -27.31 9.46
N ASP A 546 -22.11 -26.46 9.46
CA ASP A 546 -20.73 -26.84 9.17
C ASP A 546 -20.53 -27.42 7.75
N GLY A 547 -21.31 -26.94 6.78
CA GLY A 547 -21.16 -27.24 5.36
C GLY A 547 -21.91 -28.49 4.90
N LYS A 548 -22.78 -29.06 5.74
CA LYS A 548 -23.66 -30.17 5.32
C LYS A 548 -24.71 -29.69 4.33
N THR A 549 -25.21 -28.46 4.49
CA THR A 549 -26.13 -27.81 3.57
C THR A 549 -25.69 -26.38 3.25
N TRP A 550 -25.74 -26.02 1.97
CA TRP A 550 -25.38 -24.69 1.48
C TRP A 550 -26.55 -24.04 0.76
N THR A 551 -26.78 -22.77 1.03
CA THR A 551 -27.77 -21.94 0.33
C THR A 551 -27.06 -20.83 -0.42
N ASN A 552 -27.31 -20.69 -1.73
CA ASN A 552 -26.88 -19.50 -2.48
C ASN A 552 -27.83 -18.35 -2.13
N VAL A 553 -27.27 -17.28 -1.56
CA VAL A 553 -27.99 -16.11 -1.04
C VAL A 553 -27.53 -14.83 -1.74
N THR A 554 -27.03 -14.96 -2.96
CA THR A 554 -26.46 -13.85 -3.74
C THR A 554 -27.53 -12.77 -4.02
N PRO A 555 -27.26 -11.48 -3.76
CA PRO A 555 -28.11 -10.39 -4.22
C PRO A 555 -28.28 -10.44 -5.74
N ARG A 556 -29.51 -10.21 -6.21
CA ARG A 556 -29.90 -10.31 -7.63
C ARG A 556 -29.21 -9.29 -8.53
N GLU A 557 -28.70 -8.21 -7.94
CA GLU A 557 -27.91 -7.17 -8.58
C GLU A 557 -26.48 -7.64 -8.91
N LEU A 558 -25.99 -8.72 -8.29
CA LEU A 558 -24.65 -9.25 -8.53
C LEU A 558 -24.62 -10.16 -9.76
N SER A 559 -23.91 -9.70 -10.79
CA SER A 559 -23.60 -10.45 -12.01
C SER A 559 -22.29 -11.23 -11.89
N GLY A 560 -21.98 -12.06 -12.90
CA GLY A 560 -20.65 -12.63 -13.05
C GLY A 560 -19.56 -11.57 -12.93
N TRP A 561 -18.47 -11.91 -12.22
CA TRP A 561 -17.33 -11.04 -11.92
C TRP A 561 -17.60 -9.86 -10.98
N SER A 562 -18.76 -9.84 -10.31
CA SER A 562 -18.99 -8.96 -9.15
C SER A 562 -18.23 -9.49 -7.95
N LYS A 563 -16.91 -9.30 -7.93
CA LYS A 563 -16.05 -9.95 -6.94
C LYS A 563 -16.47 -9.58 -5.53
N VAL A 564 -16.76 -10.59 -4.70
CA VAL A 564 -16.98 -10.40 -3.27
C VAL A 564 -15.62 -10.27 -2.59
N VAL A 565 -15.13 -9.03 -2.41
CA VAL A 565 -13.78 -8.78 -1.87
C VAL A 565 -13.67 -9.00 -0.37
N MET A 566 -14.78 -8.88 0.36
CA MET A 566 -14.86 -9.16 1.79
C MET A 566 -16.30 -9.52 2.16
N LEU A 567 -16.44 -10.56 2.99
CA LEU A 567 -17.64 -10.81 3.78
C LEU A 567 -17.28 -10.66 5.26
N GLU A 568 -18.20 -10.08 6.00
CA GLU A 568 -18.12 -9.98 7.46
C GLU A 568 -19.42 -10.53 8.05
N ALA A 569 -19.33 -11.66 8.76
CA ALA A 569 -20.45 -12.18 9.53
C ALA A 569 -20.61 -11.32 10.78
N SER A 570 -21.84 -10.96 11.16
CA SER A 570 -22.02 -10.07 12.30
C SER A 570 -21.49 -10.69 13.59
N HIS A 571 -20.91 -9.83 14.43
CA HIS A 571 -20.45 -10.15 15.76
C HIS A 571 -21.58 -10.30 16.80
N PHE A 572 -22.81 -9.95 16.42
CA PHE A 572 -23.92 -9.81 17.36
C PHE A 572 -25.20 -10.55 16.97
N ASP A 573 -25.38 -10.90 15.69
CA ASP A 573 -26.55 -11.67 15.23
C ASP A 573 -26.17 -12.69 14.15
N ALA A 574 -26.67 -13.93 14.29
CA ALA A 574 -26.40 -15.02 13.37
C ALA A 574 -27.06 -14.84 11.98
N ASN A 575 -28.03 -13.93 11.85
CA ASN A 575 -28.71 -13.65 10.58
C ASN A 575 -28.18 -12.39 9.87
N GLU A 576 -27.23 -11.68 10.48
CA GLU A 576 -26.67 -10.44 9.95
C GLU A 576 -25.29 -10.69 9.32
N ALA A 577 -25.06 -10.06 8.17
CA ALA A 577 -23.76 -10.07 7.49
C ALA A 577 -23.63 -8.85 6.57
N TYR A 578 -22.37 -8.50 6.27
CA TYR A 578 -22.01 -7.41 5.37
C TYR A 578 -21.13 -7.94 4.23
N ALA A 579 -21.34 -7.43 3.02
CA ALA A 579 -20.57 -7.82 1.83
C ALA A 579 -20.04 -6.58 1.11
N ALA A 580 -18.72 -6.47 0.99
CA ALA A 580 -18.08 -5.48 0.11
C ALA A 580 -17.84 -6.11 -1.27
N ILE A 581 -18.27 -5.40 -2.32
CA ILE A 581 -18.22 -5.89 -3.70
C ILE A 581 -17.33 -4.96 -4.54
N ASP A 582 -16.49 -5.57 -5.36
CA ASP A 582 -15.61 -4.92 -6.30
C ASP A 582 -16.02 -5.25 -7.74
N ARG A 583 -16.34 -4.21 -8.51
CA ARG A 583 -16.73 -4.31 -9.93
C ARG A 583 -15.79 -3.54 -10.86
N HIS A 584 -14.64 -3.03 -10.39
CA HIS A 584 -13.78 -2.18 -11.22
C HIS A 584 -13.27 -2.88 -12.48
N ARG A 585 -13.14 -4.21 -12.44
CA ARG A 585 -12.75 -5.05 -13.59
C ARG A 585 -13.79 -5.08 -14.72
N LEU A 586 -14.97 -4.55 -14.45
CA LEU A 586 -16.09 -4.39 -15.37
C LEU A 586 -16.26 -2.93 -15.81
N GLU A 587 -15.25 -2.07 -15.56
CA GLU A 587 -15.31 -0.62 -15.75
C GLU A 587 -16.37 0.09 -14.87
N ASP A 588 -16.68 -0.52 -13.73
CA ASP A 588 -17.61 0.01 -12.73
C ASP A 588 -16.89 0.24 -11.40
N ASN A 589 -16.49 1.48 -11.16
CA ASN A 589 -15.76 1.88 -9.95
C ASN A 589 -16.68 2.34 -8.82
N GLU A 590 -18.00 2.21 -8.94
CA GLU A 590 -18.90 2.66 -7.88
C GLU A 590 -18.70 1.85 -6.58
N PRO A 591 -18.92 2.46 -5.41
CA PRO A 591 -18.90 1.72 -4.17
C PRO A 591 -20.12 0.81 -4.04
N TYR A 592 -19.89 -0.42 -3.57
CA TYR A 592 -20.93 -1.41 -3.26
C TYR A 592 -20.64 -2.10 -1.92
N ILE A 593 -21.50 -1.83 -0.94
CA ILE A 593 -21.58 -2.57 0.32
C ILE A 593 -23.04 -3.00 0.48
N TYR A 594 -23.27 -4.27 0.77
CA TYR A 594 -24.59 -4.83 1.06
C TYR A 594 -24.66 -5.31 2.50
N ARG A 595 -25.81 -5.13 3.15
CA ARG A 595 -26.17 -5.64 4.47
C ARG A 595 -27.36 -6.60 4.36
N THR A 596 -27.32 -7.72 5.08
CA THR A 596 -28.49 -8.58 5.31
C THR A 596 -28.81 -8.66 6.81
N ARG A 597 -30.08 -8.90 7.15
CA ARG A 597 -30.53 -9.17 8.53
C ARG A 597 -31.40 -10.42 8.68
N ASP A 598 -31.54 -11.20 7.61
CA ASP A 598 -32.51 -12.28 7.54
C ASP A 598 -31.90 -13.60 7.02
N GLY A 599 -30.58 -13.75 7.20
CA GLY A 599 -29.83 -14.91 6.74
C GLY A 599 -29.58 -14.90 5.23
N GLY A 600 -29.53 -13.71 4.62
CA GLY A 600 -29.21 -13.54 3.20
C GLY A 600 -30.42 -13.67 2.27
N ARG A 601 -31.64 -13.76 2.82
CA ARG A 601 -32.88 -13.78 2.01
C ARG A 601 -33.13 -12.44 1.32
N SER A 602 -32.72 -11.35 1.95
CA SER A 602 -32.70 -10.01 1.37
C SER A 602 -31.42 -9.26 1.70
N TRP A 603 -31.04 -8.32 0.81
CA TRP A 603 -29.86 -7.49 0.94
C TRP A 603 -30.19 -6.02 0.64
N GLU A 604 -29.62 -5.12 1.42
CA GLU A 604 -29.77 -3.67 1.28
C GLU A 604 -28.42 -3.03 0.95
N LYS A 605 -28.36 -2.17 -0.07
CA LYS A 605 -27.15 -1.41 -0.41
C LYS A 605 -26.97 -0.25 0.58
N ILE A 606 -25.84 -0.23 1.28
CA ILE A 606 -25.55 0.69 2.40
C ILE A 606 -24.29 1.52 2.11
N THR A 607 -24.35 2.40 1.11
CA THR A 607 -23.18 3.17 0.62
C THR A 607 -23.32 4.68 0.70
N ALA A 608 -24.37 5.19 1.35
CA ALA A 608 -24.58 6.62 1.46
C ALA A 608 -23.43 7.29 2.23
N GLY A 609 -22.86 8.37 1.68
CA GLY A 609 -21.69 9.06 2.26
C GLY A 609 -20.33 8.56 1.79
N LEU A 610 -20.25 7.41 1.09
CA LEU A 610 -19.03 7.00 0.38
C LEU A 610 -18.86 7.79 -0.93
N PRO A 611 -17.61 8.07 -1.36
CA PRO A 611 -17.36 8.75 -2.62
C PRO A 611 -17.72 7.86 -3.82
N GLY A 612 -18.47 8.42 -4.79
CA GLY A 612 -18.71 7.77 -6.08
C GLY A 612 -17.42 7.59 -6.87
N GLY A 613 -17.39 6.62 -7.79
CA GLY A 613 -16.21 6.30 -8.60
C GLY A 613 -15.00 5.74 -7.85
N VAL A 614 -15.13 5.38 -6.57
CA VAL A 614 -14.07 4.73 -5.77
C VAL A 614 -14.57 3.37 -5.26
N TYR A 615 -13.97 2.28 -5.76
CA TYR A 615 -14.37 0.92 -5.42
C TYR A 615 -13.86 0.48 -4.03
N LEU A 616 -14.47 -0.60 -3.51
CA LEU A 616 -14.20 -1.13 -2.17
C LEU A 616 -13.09 -2.18 -2.18
N GLN A 617 -12.43 -2.28 -1.04
CA GLN A 617 -11.44 -3.32 -0.74
C GLN A 617 -11.85 -4.18 0.46
N THR A 618 -12.52 -3.58 1.47
CA THR A 618 -12.92 -4.29 2.69
C THR A 618 -14.04 -3.57 3.46
N VAL A 619 -14.77 -4.31 4.30
CA VAL A 619 -15.73 -3.81 5.30
C VAL A 619 -15.61 -4.68 6.55
N LYS A 620 -15.64 -4.07 7.75
CA LYS A 620 -15.56 -4.75 9.04
C LYS A 620 -16.54 -4.17 10.05
N GLU A 621 -17.15 -5.04 10.84
CA GLU A 621 -17.97 -4.66 12.00
C GLU A 621 -17.08 -4.61 13.24
N ASP A 622 -17.28 -3.63 14.11
CA ASP A 622 -16.57 -3.58 15.39
C ASP A 622 -17.11 -4.69 16.32
N PRO A 623 -16.25 -5.53 16.92
CA PRO A 623 -16.70 -6.65 17.75
C PRO A 623 -17.27 -6.23 19.11
N LYS A 624 -17.20 -4.95 19.50
CA LYS A 624 -17.67 -4.47 20.81
C LYS A 624 -18.86 -3.52 20.72
N ARG A 625 -19.07 -2.84 19.60
CA ARG A 625 -20.18 -1.91 19.35
C ARG A 625 -20.96 -2.30 18.10
N ARG A 626 -22.18 -2.82 18.31
CA ARG A 626 -23.16 -3.03 17.25
C ARG A 626 -23.41 -1.73 16.48
N GLY A 627 -23.42 -1.81 15.15
CA GLY A 627 -23.67 -0.67 14.25
C GLY A 627 -22.45 0.22 13.99
N LEU A 628 -21.29 -0.04 14.61
CA LEU A 628 -20.04 0.61 14.24
C LEU A 628 -19.34 -0.22 13.15
N LEU A 629 -19.24 0.34 11.95
CA LEU A 629 -18.59 -0.29 10.82
C LEU A 629 -17.42 0.56 10.34
N VAL A 630 -16.39 -0.09 9.79
CA VAL A 630 -15.32 0.57 9.05
C VAL A 630 -15.20 -0.04 7.65
N ALA A 631 -14.90 0.79 6.66
CA ALA A 631 -14.72 0.37 5.27
C ALA A 631 -13.41 0.92 4.70
N GLY A 632 -12.71 0.07 3.96
CA GLY A 632 -11.52 0.43 3.18
C GLY A 632 -11.86 0.52 1.70
N THR A 633 -11.46 1.61 1.07
CA THR A 633 -11.62 1.88 -0.36
C THR A 633 -10.25 1.88 -1.05
N GLU A 634 -10.24 2.07 -2.37
CA GLU A 634 -9.00 2.30 -3.12
C GLU A 634 -8.23 3.56 -2.69
N LEU A 635 -8.87 4.53 -2.01
CA LEU A 635 -8.25 5.82 -1.68
C LEU A 635 -8.26 6.18 -0.19
N GLY A 636 -8.98 5.45 0.67
CA GLY A 636 -9.12 5.85 2.07
C GLY A 636 -10.00 4.95 2.95
N VAL A 637 -10.04 5.32 4.23
CA VAL A 637 -10.83 4.63 5.28
C VAL A 637 -12.05 5.45 5.66
N PHE A 638 -13.18 4.78 5.86
CA PHE A 638 -14.46 5.38 6.25
C PHE A 638 -15.03 4.66 7.47
N VAL A 639 -15.85 5.38 8.24
CA VAL A 639 -16.56 4.87 9.43
C VAL A 639 -18.05 5.16 9.31
N SER A 640 -18.86 4.22 9.77
CA SER A 640 -20.30 4.39 9.98
C SER A 640 -20.63 4.13 11.45
N PHE A 641 -21.48 4.96 12.03
CA PHE A 641 -21.96 4.83 13.41
C PHE A 641 -23.41 4.32 13.50
N ASN A 642 -24.04 4.05 12.35
CA ASN A 642 -25.44 3.70 12.17
C ASN A 642 -25.58 2.53 11.20
N ASP A 643 -24.72 1.52 11.37
CA ASP A 643 -24.86 0.23 10.71
C ASP A 643 -24.78 0.24 9.17
N GLY A 644 -24.11 1.24 8.62
CA GLY A 644 -23.86 1.42 7.19
C GLY A 644 -24.80 2.40 6.52
N ASP A 645 -25.83 2.88 7.23
CA ASP A 645 -26.82 3.80 6.67
C ASP A 645 -26.19 5.15 6.25
N ASN A 646 -25.10 5.58 6.93
CA ASN A 646 -24.30 6.73 6.49
C ASN A 646 -22.82 6.60 6.87
N TRP A 647 -21.94 6.84 5.90
CA TRP A 647 -20.48 6.80 6.04
C TRP A 647 -19.87 8.19 6.09
N GLN A 648 -18.74 8.31 6.78
CA GLN A 648 -17.89 9.50 6.78
C GLN A 648 -16.41 9.12 6.85
N SER A 649 -15.53 10.02 6.43
CA SER A 649 -14.09 9.76 6.39
C SER A 649 -13.51 9.51 7.79
N LEU A 650 -12.61 8.52 7.89
CA LEU A 650 -11.73 8.26 9.03
C LEU A 650 -10.26 8.41 8.61
N GLN A 651 -9.97 9.28 7.63
CA GLN A 651 -8.65 9.36 7.02
C GLN A 651 -7.56 9.90 7.98
N LEU A 652 -7.89 10.89 8.82
CA LEU A 652 -6.93 11.52 9.75
C LEU A 652 -5.60 11.90 9.06
N ASN A 653 -4.47 11.35 9.52
CA ASN A 653 -3.14 11.55 8.94
C ASN A 653 -2.68 10.38 8.05
N LEU A 654 -3.57 9.44 7.72
CA LEU A 654 -3.27 8.37 6.79
C LEU A 654 -3.15 8.94 5.36
N PRO A 655 -2.10 8.62 4.59
CA PRO A 655 -1.99 9.06 3.20
C PRO A 655 -3.03 8.37 2.30
N PRO A 656 -3.54 9.01 1.24
CA PRO A 656 -4.42 8.36 0.27
C PRO A 656 -3.72 7.18 -0.40
N CYS A 657 -4.27 5.98 -0.28
CA CYS A 657 -3.79 4.74 -0.91
C CYS A 657 -4.85 3.64 -0.78
N SER A 658 -4.61 2.48 -1.41
CA SER A 658 -5.53 1.34 -1.31
C SER A 658 -5.51 0.72 0.08
N MET A 659 -6.66 0.70 0.74
CA MET A 659 -6.86 0.12 2.08
C MET A 659 -7.32 -1.34 1.96
N ARG A 660 -6.37 -2.26 1.81
CA ARG A 660 -6.65 -3.67 1.43
C ARG A 660 -7.30 -4.49 2.53
N ASP A 661 -7.03 -4.16 3.78
CA ASP A 661 -7.60 -4.88 4.90
C ASP A 661 -7.65 -4.05 6.18
N LEU A 662 -8.59 -4.41 7.05
CA LEU A 662 -8.82 -3.77 8.35
C LEU A 662 -9.02 -4.87 9.39
N ALA A 663 -8.46 -4.68 10.59
CA ALA A 663 -8.70 -5.58 11.72
C ALA A 663 -8.87 -4.80 13.02
N PHE A 664 -9.86 -5.21 13.81
CA PHE A 664 -9.99 -4.78 15.19
C PHE A 664 -9.21 -5.73 16.08
N HIS A 665 -8.37 -5.19 16.96
CA HIS A 665 -7.71 -5.96 18.00
C HIS A 665 -7.78 -5.21 19.31
N GLU A 666 -8.48 -5.76 20.30
CA GLU A 666 -8.79 -5.06 21.56
C GLU A 666 -9.42 -3.68 21.34
N ASN A 667 -8.64 -2.61 21.51
CA ASN A 667 -9.05 -1.22 21.28
C ASN A 667 -8.35 -0.60 20.08
N ASP A 668 -7.59 -1.34 19.28
CA ASP A 668 -6.90 -0.79 18.11
C ASP A 668 -7.65 -1.11 16.82
N LEU A 669 -7.57 -0.19 15.86
CA LEU A 669 -7.92 -0.44 14.47
C LEU A 669 -6.64 -0.48 13.63
N ILE A 670 -6.35 -1.65 13.07
CA ILE A 670 -5.17 -1.92 12.26
C ILE A 670 -5.54 -1.81 10.78
N VAL A 671 -4.71 -1.14 10.00
CA VAL A 671 -4.93 -0.87 8.58
C VAL A 671 -3.79 -1.45 7.75
N ALA A 672 -4.11 -2.38 6.85
CA ALA A 672 -3.21 -2.81 5.78
C ALA A 672 -3.35 -1.86 4.59
N THR A 673 -2.28 -1.13 4.30
CA THR A 673 -2.22 -0.32 3.08
C THR A 673 -1.45 -1.05 1.98
N HIS A 674 -1.79 -0.76 0.75
CA HIS A 674 -1.07 -1.27 -0.43
C HIS A 674 -0.11 -0.22 -0.97
N GLY A 675 0.88 0.18 -0.16
CA GLY A 675 1.89 1.16 -0.58
C GLY A 675 2.36 2.12 0.50
N ARG A 676 1.84 2.05 1.73
CA ARG A 676 2.27 2.87 2.89
C ARG A 676 2.40 2.04 4.18
N SER A 677 2.73 0.76 4.06
CA SER A 677 2.96 -0.17 5.18
C SER A 677 1.73 -0.34 6.10
N VAL A 678 1.91 -0.90 7.30
CA VAL A 678 0.83 -1.10 8.29
C VAL A 678 0.66 0.13 9.17
N TRP A 679 -0.58 0.49 9.45
CA TRP A 679 -0.95 1.55 10.38
C TRP A 679 -1.82 1.01 11.51
N VAL A 680 -1.74 1.67 12.66
CA VAL A 680 -2.62 1.43 13.81
C VAL A 680 -3.19 2.77 14.24
N LEU A 681 -4.51 2.83 14.36
CA LEU A 681 -5.19 3.87 15.12
C LEU A 681 -5.31 3.35 16.55
N ASP A 682 -4.39 3.79 17.41
CA ASP A 682 -4.30 3.35 18.80
C ASP A 682 -5.58 3.78 19.55
N ASP A 683 -6.18 2.87 20.30
CA ASP A 683 -7.36 3.12 21.15
C ASP A 683 -8.53 3.87 20.45
N ILE A 684 -9.38 3.13 19.76
CA ILE A 684 -10.65 3.58 19.17
C ILE A 684 -11.78 3.69 20.21
N GLY A 685 -11.49 3.66 21.51
CA GLY A 685 -12.48 3.74 22.57
C GLY A 685 -13.41 4.94 22.43
N ALA A 686 -12.91 6.08 21.95
CA ALA A 686 -13.73 7.24 21.64
C ALA A 686 -14.73 6.97 20.51
N LEU A 687 -14.33 6.30 19.42
CA LEU A 687 -15.23 5.92 18.33
C LEU A 687 -16.36 5.02 18.82
N ARG A 688 -16.09 4.10 19.75
CA ARG A 688 -17.13 3.23 20.35
C ARG A 688 -18.11 3.97 21.26
N GLN A 689 -17.78 5.18 21.70
CA GLN A 689 -18.59 5.97 22.63
C GLN A 689 -19.34 7.14 21.96
N ILE A 690 -19.02 7.49 20.71
CA ILE A 690 -19.70 8.57 19.98
C ILE A 690 -21.17 8.20 19.71
N THR A 691 -22.08 9.03 20.22
CA THR A 691 -23.52 9.00 19.93
C THR A 691 -24.00 10.38 19.45
N ALA A 692 -25.27 10.48 19.05
CA ALA A 692 -25.88 11.75 18.69
C ALA A 692 -25.85 12.77 19.85
N GLU A 693 -26.02 12.30 21.09
CA GLU A 693 -25.96 13.11 22.30
C GLU A 693 -24.53 13.63 22.54
N VAL A 694 -23.51 12.79 22.35
CA VAL A 694 -22.10 13.19 22.47
C VAL A 694 -21.74 14.25 21.42
N ALA A 695 -22.14 14.05 20.17
CA ALA A 695 -21.88 15.01 19.08
C ALA A 695 -22.60 16.35 19.28
N ALA A 696 -23.73 16.37 19.99
CA ALA A 696 -24.48 17.59 20.30
C ALA A 696 -23.93 18.36 21.52
N ALA A 697 -23.25 17.67 22.45
CA ALA A 697 -22.76 18.21 23.70
C ALA A 697 -21.71 19.33 23.50
N GLY A 698 -21.64 20.28 24.44
CA GLY A 698 -20.63 21.36 24.40
C GLY A 698 -19.20 20.85 24.63
N ALA A 699 -19.06 19.85 25.50
CA ALA A 699 -17.83 19.09 25.72
C ALA A 699 -18.17 17.67 26.18
N HIS A 700 -17.26 16.72 25.96
CA HIS A 700 -17.41 15.34 26.43
C HIS A 700 -16.04 14.75 26.82
N LEU A 701 -15.99 14.05 27.95
CA LEU A 701 -14.84 13.22 28.34
C LEU A 701 -15.18 11.76 28.07
N PHE A 702 -14.46 11.14 27.15
CA PHE A 702 -14.63 9.73 26.84
C PHE A 702 -14.02 8.89 27.96
N ARG A 703 -14.62 7.73 28.26
CA ARG A 703 -14.06 6.79 29.22
C ARG A 703 -12.73 6.24 28.69
N PRO A 704 -11.61 6.46 29.38
CA PRO A 704 -10.31 5.89 29.00
C PRO A 704 -10.31 4.36 29.08
N ALA A 705 -9.48 3.72 28.24
CA ALA A 705 -9.12 2.32 28.43
C ALA A 705 -8.27 2.12 29.71
N ASP A 706 -8.10 0.86 30.12
CA ASP A 706 -7.15 0.54 31.18
C ASP A 706 -5.72 0.88 30.73
N ALA A 707 -4.97 1.54 31.61
CA ALA A 707 -3.59 1.91 31.35
C ALA A 707 -2.62 0.90 31.98
N PHE A 708 -1.53 0.59 31.30
CA PHE A 708 -0.50 -0.32 31.79
C PHE A 708 0.76 0.43 32.21
N ILE A 709 1.33 0.07 33.36
CA ILE A 709 2.65 0.51 33.79
C ILE A 709 3.67 -0.26 32.95
N LEU A 710 4.03 0.30 31.79
CA LEU A 710 5.04 -0.27 30.90
C LEU A 710 6.38 0.45 31.11
N PRO A 711 7.51 -0.28 31.03
CA PRO A 711 8.81 0.37 30.95
C PRO A 711 8.84 1.29 29.71
N PRO A 712 9.38 2.51 29.83
CA PRO A 712 9.57 3.36 28.67
C PRO A 712 10.57 2.69 27.71
N GLY A 713 10.31 2.79 26.41
CA GLY A 713 11.28 2.40 25.41
C GLY A 713 12.57 3.19 25.57
N THR A 714 13.72 2.51 25.52
CA THR A 714 15.04 3.14 25.68
C THR A 714 16.03 2.62 24.66
N ASP A 715 16.90 3.52 24.22
CA ASP A 715 17.97 3.26 23.27
C ASP A 715 19.35 3.13 23.96
N ASP A 716 19.35 2.97 25.30
CA ASP A 716 20.57 3.03 26.12
C ASP A 716 21.69 2.14 25.56
N GLY A 717 22.84 2.77 25.32
CA GLY A 717 24.07 2.12 24.84
C GLY A 717 24.17 1.92 23.32
N THR A 718 23.07 1.90 22.55
CA THR A 718 23.12 1.72 21.08
C THR A 718 21.88 2.28 20.35
N PRO A 719 21.67 3.62 20.36
CA PRO A 719 20.58 4.24 19.63
C PRO A 719 20.66 4.00 18.12
N THR A 720 19.50 3.79 17.49
CA THR A 720 19.36 3.91 16.05
C THR A 720 19.51 5.37 15.64
N GLN A 721 19.92 5.59 14.39
CA GLN A 721 20.02 6.93 13.82
C GLN A 721 18.62 7.55 13.69
N LYS A 722 18.37 8.65 14.40
CA LYS A 722 17.08 9.35 14.41
C LYS A 722 16.74 10.06 13.09
N ASP A 723 17.72 10.17 12.22
CA ASP A 723 17.57 10.67 10.86
C ASP A 723 17.17 9.58 9.86
N GLU A 724 17.09 8.30 10.26
CA GLU A 724 16.54 7.20 9.46
C GLU A 724 15.03 6.99 9.72
N PRO A 725 14.28 6.37 8.79
CA PRO A 725 12.86 6.10 8.97
C PRO A 725 12.57 5.24 10.22
N GLU A 726 11.75 5.76 11.11
CA GLU A 726 11.25 5.08 12.30
C GLU A 726 9.77 5.44 12.54
N ALA A 727 9.08 4.62 13.33
CA ALA A 727 7.72 4.85 13.78
C ALA A 727 7.72 5.10 15.29
N GLU A 728 6.70 5.81 15.75
CA GLU A 728 6.50 6.02 17.18
C GLU A 728 5.96 4.75 17.82
N ASN A 729 6.38 4.47 19.05
CA ASN A 729 5.63 3.56 19.90
C ASN A 729 4.28 4.17 20.25
N PRO A 730 3.24 3.34 20.51
CA PRO A 730 2.00 3.84 21.08
C PRO A 730 2.29 4.60 22.38
N PRO A 731 1.51 5.65 22.70
CA PRO A 731 1.77 6.47 23.88
C PRO A 731 1.87 5.63 25.17
N THR A 732 2.79 6.01 26.07
CA THR A 732 2.92 5.33 27.36
C THR A 732 2.05 6.03 28.40
N GLY A 733 1.08 5.31 28.95
CA GLY A 733 0.23 5.78 30.04
C GLY A 733 -1.25 5.69 29.71
N ALA A 734 -2.06 6.52 30.35
CA ALA A 734 -3.50 6.58 30.11
C ALA A 734 -3.81 7.54 28.96
N ILE A 735 -4.41 7.02 27.89
CA ILE A 735 -4.95 7.80 26.77
C ILE A 735 -6.28 8.40 27.20
N ILE A 736 -6.37 9.73 27.16
CA ILE A 736 -7.53 10.51 27.59
C ILE A 736 -8.03 11.26 26.36
N ASP A 737 -9.11 10.78 25.77
CA ASP A 737 -9.78 11.45 24.66
C ASP A 737 -10.90 12.36 25.19
N TYR A 738 -11.04 13.54 24.59
CA TYR A 738 -12.13 14.46 24.88
C TYR A 738 -12.56 15.24 23.64
N TYR A 739 -13.82 15.67 23.62
CA TYR A 739 -14.42 16.46 22.56
C TYR A 739 -14.76 17.86 23.07
N LEU A 740 -14.50 18.88 22.25
CA LEU A 740 -14.96 20.25 22.44
C LEU A 740 -15.72 20.72 21.20
N LYS A 741 -16.99 21.10 21.35
CA LYS A 741 -17.79 21.61 20.23
C LYS A 741 -17.27 22.93 19.68
N SER A 742 -16.77 23.77 20.57
CA SER A 742 -16.14 25.05 20.27
C SER A 742 -14.98 25.30 21.23
N ALA A 743 -14.06 26.18 20.86
CA ALA A 743 -13.03 26.63 21.79
C ALA A 743 -13.70 27.27 23.04
N PRO A 744 -13.30 26.90 24.27
CA PRO A 744 -13.86 27.46 25.49
C PRO A 744 -13.32 28.87 25.78
N ASN A 745 -14.03 29.63 26.63
CA ASN A 745 -13.66 31.00 27.02
C ASN A 745 -12.63 31.03 28.16
N GLY A 746 -12.33 29.87 28.76
CA GLY A 746 -11.37 29.71 29.85
C GLY A 746 -10.55 28.44 29.64
N PRO A 747 -9.61 28.15 30.57
CA PRO A 747 -8.74 27.01 30.42
C PRO A 747 -9.51 25.69 30.46
N VAL A 748 -9.16 24.77 29.58
CA VAL A 748 -9.41 23.34 29.73
C VAL A 748 -8.47 22.79 30.79
N THR A 749 -8.99 22.03 31.75
CA THR A 749 -8.16 21.35 32.77
C THR A 749 -8.48 19.88 32.85
N ILE A 750 -7.44 19.06 33.01
CA ILE A 750 -7.54 17.62 33.25
C ILE A 750 -6.93 17.34 34.63
N GLU A 751 -7.73 16.79 35.54
CA GLU A 751 -7.32 16.36 36.87
C GLU A 751 -7.39 14.84 36.97
N ILE A 752 -6.36 14.24 37.54
CA ILE A 752 -6.31 12.82 37.85
C ILE A 752 -6.56 12.67 39.35
N LEU A 753 -7.57 11.91 39.73
CA LEU A 753 -7.95 11.70 41.13
C LEU A 753 -7.72 10.24 41.52
N ASN A 754 -7.22 10.02 42.74
CA ASN A 754 -7.10 8.67 43.31
C ASN A 754 -8.48 8.14 43.77
N ALA A 755 -8.51 6.92 44.31
CA ALA A 755 -9.72 6.29 44.82
C ALA A 755 -10.42 7.07 45.98
N SER A 756 -9.71 7.94 46.70
CA SER A 756 -10.29 8.80 47.73
C SER A 756 -10.76 10.16 47.21
N GLY A 757 -10.69 10.41 45.90
CA GLY A 757 -11.03 11.69 45.27
C GLY A 757 -9.96 12.79 45.39
N ALA A 758 -8.77 12.47 45.91
CA ALA A 758 -7.68 13.44 46.02
C ALA A 758 -6.93 13.57 44.69
N ALA A 759 -6.58 14.80 44.32
CA ALA A 759 -5.82 15.08 43.11
C ALA A 759 -4.39 14.53 43.20
N VAL A 760 -4.02 13.75 42.19
CA VAL A 760 -2.71 13.11 41.99
C VAL A 760 -1.88 13.93 41.01
N ARG A 761 -2.55 14.48 39.99
CA ARG A 761 -1.93 15.32 38.96
C ARG A 761 -2.97 16.25 38.34
N ARG A 762 -2.53 17.44 37.94
CA ARG A 762 -3.36 18.40 37.22
C ARG A 762 -2.64 18.97 36.00
N PHE A 763 -3.37 19.13 34.90
CA PHE A 763 -2.93 19.76 33.68
C PHE A 763 -3.89 20.87 33.26
N SER A 764 -3.38 21.91 32.63
CA SER A 764 -4.17 23.00 32.07
C SER A 764 -3.69 23.40 30.69
N SER A 765 -4.63 23.72 29.80
CA SER A 765 -4.36 24.33 28.49
C SER A 765 -3.60 25.67 28.58
N SER A 766 -3.61 26.32 29.74
CA SER A 766 -2.84 27.54 30.01
C SER A 766 -1.50 27.29 30.70
N ASP A 767 -1.11 26.03 30.92
CA ASP A 767 0.19 25.72 31.51
C ASP A 767 1.30 26.19 30.55
N PRO A 768 2.36 26.84 31.06
CA PRO A 768 3.42 27.37 30.22
C PRO A 768 4.20 26.23 29.56
N VAL A 769 4.25 26.22 28.22
CA VAL A 769 5.15 25.35 27.48
C VAL A 769 6.55 25.95 27.56
N ALA A 770 7.43 25.34 28.34
CA ALA A 770 8.83 25.74 28.35
C ALA A 770 9.48 25.29 27.03
N PRO A 771 9.89 26.20 26.13
CA PRO A 771 10.53 25.82 24.89
C PRO A 771 11.84 25.09 25.18
N VAL A 772 12.16 24.08 24.38
CA VAL A 772 13.44 23.39 24.45
C VAL A 772 14.56 24.38 24.11
N ASN A 773 15.35 24.76 25.11
CA ASN A 773 16.50 25.63 24.91
C ASN A 773 17.68 24.81 24.39
N VAL A 774 17.85 24.77 23.07
CA VAL A 774 18.90 24.02 22.37
C VAL A 774 20.31 24.35 22.86
N ASN A 775 20.55 25.58 23.36
CA ASN A 775 21.85 26.01 23.89
C ASN A 775 22.20 25.38 25.24
N THR A 776 21.23 24.73 25.89
CA THR A 776 21.41 24.08 27.19
C THR A 776 21.46 22.56 27.11
N LEU A 777 21.36 22.00 25.90
CA LEU A 777 21.34 20.57 25.69
C LEU A 777 22.75 20.01 25.51
N ALA A 778 23.04 18.89 26.17
CA ALA A 778 24.23 18.08 25.91
C ALA A 778 24.01 17.06 24.77
N VAL A 779 22.81 17.04 24.18
CA VAL A 779 22.38 16.15 23.10
C VAL A 779 21.58 16.94 22.06
N ASN A 780 21.40 16.39 20.85
CA ASN A 780 20.58 17.04 19.83
C ASN A 780 19.12 17.22 20.32
N ALA A 781 18.51 18.35 19.98
CA ALA A 781 17.13 18.69 20.36
C ALA A 781 16.08 17.68 19.90
N VAL A 782 16.36 16.89 18.85
CA VAL A 782 15.51 15.77 18.39
C VAL A 782 15.25 14.74 19.50
N TRP A 783 16.14 14.65 20.51
CA TRP A 783 16.01 13.76 21.65
C TRP A 783 15.22 14.36 22.83
N GLN A 784 14.69 15.59 22.68
CA GLN A 784 13.83 16.21 23.69
C GLN A 784 12.45 16.55 23.12
N ARG A 785 11.41 15.91 23.67
CA ARG A 785 10.02 16.35 23.52
C ARG A 785 9.59 17.17 24.73
N ALA A 786 8.99 18.33 24.48
CA ALA A 786 8.25 19.04 25.51
C ALA A 786 6.91 18.32 25.74
N LEU A 787 6.46 18.24 26.99
CA LEU A 787 5.08 17.86 27.29
C LEU A 787 4.16 18.98 26.82
N GLU A 788 3.29 18.69 25.85
CA GLU A 788 2.28 19.63 25.41
C GLU A 788 1.09 19.64 26.38
N PRO A 789 0.53 20.82 26.70
CA PRO A 789 -0.66 20.94 27.53
C PRO A 789 -1.88 20.41 26.76
N PRO A 790 -2.98 20.08 27.46
CA PRO A 790 -4.22 19.72 26.77
C PRO A 790 -4.70 20.86 25.87
N SER A 791 -5.09 20.55 24.64
CA SER A 791 -5.60 21.50 23.67
C SER A 791 -6.96 22.09 24.10
N ALA A 792 -7.15 23.39 23.86
CA ALA A 792 -8.43 24.08 24.00
C ALA A 792 -9.08 24.42 22.64
N ALA A 793 -8.55 23.89 21.53
CA ALA A 793 -9.17 24.10 20.22
C ALA A 793 -10.53 23.39 20.12
N ALA A 794 -11.36 23.76 19.15
CA ALA A 794 -12.56 22.98 18.83
C ALA A 794 -12.16 21.63 18.20
N GLY A 795 -12.96 20.59 18.42
CA GLY A 795 -12.77 19.26 17.83
C GLY A 795 -12.47 18.16 18.85
N MET A 796 -12.03 17.02 18.33
CA MET A 796 -11.57 15.86 19.11
C MET A 796 -10.11 16.04 19.50
N HIS A 797 -9.77 15.72 20.74
CA HIS A 797 -8.43 15.83 21.29
C HIS A 797 -8.04 14.56 22.03
N ARG A 798 -6.73 14.26 21.99
CA ARG A 798 -6.10 13.21 22.77
C ARG A 798 -5.04 13.81 23.68
N PHE A 799 -5.10 13.47 24.95
CA PHE A 799 -4.10 13.81 25.95
C PHE A 799 -3.60 12.53 26.62
N VAL A 800 -2.32 12.48 27.00
CA VAL A 800 -1.72 11.27 27.59
C VAL A 800 -1.19 11.58 28.99
N TRP A 801 -1.79 10.95 29.99
CA TRP A 801 -1.23 10.96 31.34
C TRP A 801 -0.19 9.85 31.46
N ASP A 802 1.08 10.22 31.64
CA ASP A 802 2.23 9.32 31.79
C ASP A 802 2.27 8.50 33.10
N LEU A 803 1.15 8.44 33.82
CA LEU A 803 0.94 7.73 35.09
C LEU A 803 1.76 8.26 36.26
N ARG A 804 2.38 9.44 36.17
CA ARG A 804 3.14 10.02 37.29
C ARG A 804 2.33 11.07 38.06
N PRO A 805 2.53 11.21 39.38
CA PRO A 805 1.96 12.31 40.16
C PRO A 805 2.65 13.65 39.86
N ASP A 806 2.11 14.74 40.41
CA ASP A 806 2.79 16.05 40.37
C ASP A 806 4.19 15.98 41.01
N PRO A 807 5.18 16.69 40.43
CA PRO A 807 6.50 16.79 41.03
C PRO A 807 6.43 17.55 42.37
N PRO A 808 7.25 17.18 43.37
CA PRO A 808 7.23 17.84 44.67
C PRO A 808 7.58 19.34 44.60
N PRO A 809 7.01 20.18 45.49
CA PRO A 809 7.26 21.63 45.49
C PRO A 809 8.76 21.96 45.60
N GLY A 810 9.29 22.81 44.73
CA GLY A 810 10.70 23.21 44.70
C GLY A 810 11.63 22.25 43.94
N GLY A 811 11.13 21.11 43.47
CA GLY A 811 11.80 20.34 42.43
C GLY A 811 11.88 21.20 41.16
N ARG A 812 13.09 21.45 40.64
CA ARG A 812 13.23 22.01 39.29
C ARG A 812 12.50 21.07 38.34
N GLY A 813 11.31 21.47 37.89
CA GLY A 813 10.63 20.87 36.75
C GLY A 813 11.49 21.10 35.53
N ARG A 814 12.52 20.27 35.33
CA ARG A 814 13.03 20.06 33.97
C ARG A 814 11.85 19.44 33.24
N GLY A 815 11.34 20.20 32.27
CA GLY A 815 10.06 20.00 31.59
C GLY A 815 9.72 18.54 31.31
N GLY A 816 8.41 18.26 31.36
CA GLY A 816 7.84 16.93 31.20
C GLY A 816 8.54 16.15 30.10
N ARG A 817 9.20 15.07 30.51
CA ARG A 817 9.78 14.09 29.61
C ARG A 817 8.65 13.19 29.13
N GLY A 818 8.00 13.62 28.04
CA GLY A 818 7.22 12.73 27.20
C GLY A 818 8.10 11.56 26.78
N GLY A 819 7.54 10.35 26.84
CA GLY A 819 8.28 9.10 26.69
C GLY A 819 9.04 8.96 25.36
N GLY A 820 10.07 8.11 25.41
CA GLY A 820 10.77 7.58 24.23
C GLY A 820 11.74 8.54 23.58
N GLY A 821 13.00 8.57 24.06
CA GLY A 821 14.08 9.29 23.39
C GLY A 821 15.38 9.16 24.16
N GLY A 822 16.28 8.31 23.66
CA GLY A 822 17.56 7.98 24.26
C GLY A 822 18.49 9.17 24.55
N GLY A 823 19.39 8.94 25.51
CA GLY A 823 20.44 9.87 25.90
C GLY A 823 20.48 10.02 27.41
N GLY A 824 21.33 9.20 28.05
CA GLY A 824 21.54 9.17 29.49
C GLY A 824 21.54 10.55 30.12
N GLY A 825 20.53 10.82 30.94
CA GLY A 825 20.46 12.07 31.65
C GLY A 825 19.13 12.30 32.32
N GLY A 826 18.73 11.49 33.30
CA GLY A 826 17.78 11.93 34.32
C GLY A 826 16.55 11.04 34.54
N ARG A 827 16.73 10.06 35.43
CA ARG A 827 15.70 9.44 36.28
C ARG A 827 15.07 10.49 37.23
N GLY A 828 14.53 11.57 36.67
CA GLY A 828 14.30 12.83 37.39
C GLY A 828 12.84 13.20 37.66
N GLY A 829 11.94 12.22 37.66
CA GLY A 829 10.53 12.41 38.03
C GLY A 829 10.10 11.37 39.06
N PRO A 830 9.00 11.60 39.80
CA PRO A 830 8.44 10.60 40.68
C PRO A 830 8.14 9.29 39.92
N PRO A 831 8.22 8.12 40.58
CA PRO A 831 7.82 6.86 39.95
C PRO A 831 6.35 6.91 39.50
N PRO A 832 5.94 6.06 38.53
CA PRO A 832 4.52 5.88 38.21
C PRO A 832 3.71 5.58 39.47
N VAL A 833 2.44 5.96 39.47
CA VAL A 833 1.48 5.61 40.52
C VAL A 833 1.37 4.10 40.67
N ALA A 834 0.99 3.64 41.86
CA ALA A 834 0.70 2.23 42.08
C ALA A 834 -0.52 1.78 41.23
N PRO A 835 -0.56 0.50 40.79
CA PRO A 835 -1.75 -0.07 40.15
C PRO A 835 -3.00 0.11 41.02
N GLY A 836 -4.13 0.44 40.41
CA GLY A 836 -5.36 0.71 41.15
C GLY A 836 -6.39 1.50 40.35
N ALA A 837 -7.47 1.89 41.04
CA ALA A 837 -8.55 2.69 40.49
C ALA A 837 -8.25 4.18 40.63
N PHE A 838 -8.43 4.92 39.53
CA PHE A 838 -8.33 6.37 39.45
C PHE A 838 -9.55 6.91 38.70
N SER A 839 -9.69 8.23 38.69
CA SER A 839 -10.63 8.90 37.80
C SER A 839 -9.98 10.10 37.12
N VAL A 840 -10.39 10.36 35.89
CA VAL A 840 -10.02 11.52 35.10
C VAL A 840 -11.19 12.49 35.16
N LYS A 841 -10.92 13.73 35.55
CA LYS A 841 -11.88 14.82 35.58
C LYS A 841 -11.46 15.90 34.59
N LEU A 842 -12.29 16.13 33.57
CA LEU A 842 -12.17 17.22 32.61
C LEU A 842 -13.03 18.39 33.08
N THR A 843 -12.48 19.60 33.14
CA THR A 843 -13.25 20.82 33.39
C THR A 843 -13.14 21.78 32.21
N VAL A 844 -14.30 22.23 31.71
CA VAL A 844 -14.43 23.15 30.56
C VAL A 844 -15.53 24.16 30.89
N ASN A 845 -15.23 25.46 30.77
CA ASN A 845 -16.19 26.54 31.10
C ASN A 845 -16.89 26.37 32.48
N GLY A 846 -16.17 25.86 33.48
CA GLY A 846 -16.69 25.61 34.82
C GLY A 846 -17.52 24.33 34.99
N GLN A 847 -17.86 23.61 33.91
CA GLN A 847 -18.51 22.30 33.98
C GLN A 847 -17.47 21.18 34.10
N SER A 848 -17.75 20.16 34.92
CA SER A 848 -16.84 19.03 35.15
C SER A 848 -17.45 17.72 34.64
N TYR A 849 -16.62 16.91 33.97
CA TYR A 849 -16.95 15.58 33.45
C TYR A 849 -15.94 14.60 34.03
N THR A 850 -16.41 13.50 34.62
CA THR A 850 -15.52 12.53 35.30
C THR A 850 -15.72 11.14 34.73
N GLN A 851 -14.62 10.44 34.45
CA GLN A 851 -14.61 9.05 33.98
C GLN A 851 -13.62 8.21 34.79
N PRO A 852 -13.90 6.92 35.05
CA PRO A 852 -12.96 6.03 35.71
C PRO A 852 -11.83 5.60 34.78
N VAL A 853 -10.64 5.36 35.33
CA VAL A 853 -9.51 4.71 34.64
C VAL A 853 -8.80 3.74 35.60
N THR A 854 -8.45 2.55 35.12
CA THR A 854 -7.70 1.57 35.90
C THR A 854 -6.24 1.58 35.46
N VAL A 855 -5.32 1.61 36.43
CA VAL A 855 -3.88 1.38 36.17
C VAL A 855 -3.53 -0.06 36.54
N LYS A 856 -2.95 -0.80 35.60
CA LYS A 856 -2.56 -2.21 35.72
C LYS A 856 -1.04 -2.39 35.61
N VAL A 857 -0.53 -3.47 36.22
CA VAL A 857 0.86 -3.93 36.01
C VAL A 857 1.04 -4.48 34.59
N ASP A 858 2.27 -4.50 34.11
CA ASP A 858 2.65 -5.15 32.86
C ASP A 858 2.20 -6.63 32.86
N PRO A 859 1.34 -7.07 31.90
CA PRO A 859 0.90 -8.46 31.80
C PRO A 859 2.03 -9.48 31.72
N ARG A 860 3.21 -9.08 31.21
CA ARG A 860 4.40 -9.94 31.08
C ARG A 860 5.08 -10.25 32.42
N GLU A 861 4.77 -9.50 33.48
CA GLU A 861 5.31 -9.75 34.81
C GLU A 861 4.52 -10.81 35.58
N ARG A 862 3.30 -11.14 35.13
CA ARG A 862 2.43 -12.12 35.79
C ARG A 862 2.73 -13.58 35.44
N SER A 863 3.61 -13.82 34.47
CA SER A 863 3.96 -15.15 33.95
C SER A 863 5.31 -15.69 34.45
N ARG A 864 5.78 -15.28 35.63
CA ARG A 864 6.97 -15.85 36.29
C ARG A 864 6.63 -16.56 37.59
#